data_AF-A0A7C9N350-F1
#
_entry.id   AF-A0A7C9N350-F1
#
_cell.length_a   1.000
_cell.length_b   1.000
_cell.length_c   1.000
_cell.angle_alpha   90.00
_cell.angle_beta   90.00
_cell.angle_gamma   90.00
#
_symmetry.space_group_name_H-M   'P 1'
#
loop_
_entity.id
_entity.type
_entity.pdbx_description
1 polymer ?
#
loop_
_entity_poly.entity_id
_entity_poly.type
_entity_poly.pdbx_seq_one_letter_code
_entity_poly.pdbx_strand_id
1 'polypeptide(L)'
;MTEAKKPEILAPAGDPYSFMAAVAAGADAVYCGLKHFSARMLARNFSTSELAALAEMARARNVRTYVAINTLLKPDEADKAGRLIERLTSDVGPDALIIQDLGVAAVARQAGYKGELHLSTLANVSSPTGLAALPRYSVCRVVLPRELSVDEMREMADAAPEGLTLEAFVHGALCFNVSGRCYWSSYLGGKSGLRGRCVQPCRRIYDHRGQKGRYFSCQDLSLDVLTKALLTMPQVTAWKIEGRKKGPHYVYHTVAAYKLLRDAADDASAKKMAASFLEQALGRPGTNYNFLPQRPKNPIDTKERTGSGMPAGKLSRGIKFGQWNLSARVALMSGDLLRVGHEDEPGHRIVKVTRNVPKGGRLTLTFDTAENRPESGIPVFLIDRRDPALMAKIGPLEAAVAKIAPREAKASEFVATLPRPIKPANIEPLSLSVWRHPDVRKEKGPFGVWVSTNRAHNLPLGRAATVWWWLPPVIWPDEESEFVSLIAAIVARGGKRFVLGAPWQTALFPKDVKGVDFWAGPFCNIANPLALGELARTGFYGAFVSPELSGEDLINLPRVSPLPLGIVAKGAWPLGLSRVLSGEVKTCLPVVSPKDEALWAVKYDRTYWLYANWEVDLYKHREALTRAGYLVFADLREPLPKDIIRRDRTSHFNWEVGLL
;
A
#
# COMPACT_ATOMS: atom_id res chain seq x y z
N MET A 1 21.77 18.47 -27.35
CA MET A 1 20.65 18.34 -26.41
C MET A 1 20.09 16.93 -26.57
N THR A 2 20.31 16.05 -25.60
CA THR A 2 19.69 14.72 -25.58
C THR A 2 18.18 14.91 -25.42
N GLU A 3 17.40 14.36 -26.34
CA GLU A 3 15.94 14.36 -26.30
C GLU A 3 15.46 13.91 -24.91
N ALA A 4 14.67 14.75 -24.21
CA ALA A 4 14.23 14.45 -22.86
C ALA A 4 13.43 13.13 -22.88
N LYS A 5 13.92 12.11 -22.18
CA LYS A 5 13.31 10.77 -22.19
C LYS A 5 11.93 10.85 -21.54
N LYS A 6 10.88 10.67 -22.34
CA LYS A 6 9.50 10.70 -21.84
C LYS A 6 9.24 9.57 -20.83
N PRO A 7 8.42 9.82 -19.78
CA PRO A 7 8.09 8.79 -18.79
C PRO A 7 7.23 7.67 -19.39
N GLU A 8 7.40 6.45 -18.93
CA GLU A 8 6.60 5.28 -19.32
C GLU A 8 5.13 5.43 -18.87
N ILE A 9 4.16 5.00 -19.69
CA ILE A 9 2.81 4.72 -19.19
C ILE A 9 2.79 3.28 -18.68
N LEU A 10 2.76 3.15 -17.35
CA LEU A 10 2.75 1.86 -16.67
C LEU A 10 1.32 1.43 -16.29
N ALA A 11 0.80 0.48 -17.07
CA ALA A 11 -0.58 0.03 -16.99
C ALA A 11 -0.79 -1.16 -16.04
N PRO A 12 -1.89 -1.19 -15.26
CA PRO A 12 -2.23 -2.34 -14.43
C PRO A 12 -2.89 -3.45 -15.24
N ALA A 13 -2.57 -4.70 -14.93
CA ALA A 13 -3.33 -5.86 -15.39
C ALA A 13 -3.66 -6.83 -14.25
N GLY A 14 -4.95 -7.18 -14.11
CA GLY A 14 -5.45 -8.20 -13.19
C GLY A 14 -5.81 -9.53 -13.85
N ASP A 15 -5.89 -9.54 -15.17
CA ASP A 15 -6.29 -10.66 -16.02
C ASP A 15 -5.75 -10.48 -17.47
N PRO A 16 -5.77 -11.53 -18.31
CA PRO A 16 -5.26 -11.47 -19.68
C PRO A 16 -5.92 -10.41 -20.58
N TYR A 17 -7.23 -10.18 -20.48
CA TYR A 17 -7.90 -9.17 -21.29
C TYR A 17 -7.46 -7.76 -20.89
N SER A 18 -7.30 -7.51 -19.59
CA SER A 18 -6.76 -6.26 -19.08
C SER A 18 -5.33 -6.01 -19.54
N PHE A 19 -4.49 -7.06 -19.59
CA PHE A 19 -3.14 -6.98 -20.15
C PHE A 19 -3.17 -6.59 -21.64
N MET A 20 -3.96 -7.30 -22.45
CA MET A 20 -4.09 -7.00 -23.88
C MET A 20 -4.71 -5.62 -24.12
N ALA A 21 -5.66 -5.19 -23.28
CA ALA A 21 -6.24 -3.85 -23.34
C ALA A 21 -5.20 -2.75 -23.10
N ALA A 22 -4.27 -2.95 -22.16
CA ALA A 22 -3.15 -2.04 -21.95
C ALA A 22 -2.25 -1.92 -23.18
N VAL A 23 -1.88 -3.07 -23.77
CA VAL A 23 -1.07 -3.11 -25.01
C VAL A 23 -1.81 -2.44 -26.17
N ALA A 24 -3.10 -2.73 -26.34
CA ALA A 24 -3.95 -2.12 -27.38
C ALA A 24 -4.10 -0.60 -27.22
N ALA A 25 -4.07 -0.10 -25.99
CA ALA A 25 -4.09 1.34 -25.69
C ALA A 25 -2.72 2.02 -25.85
N GLY A 26 -1.65 1.26 -26.11
CA GLY A 26 -0.30 1.78 -26.32
C GLY A 26 0.49 2.07 -25.05
N ALA A 27 0.27 1.29 -23.98
CA ALA A 27 1.13 1.31 -22.79
C ALA A 27 2.58 0.94 -23.15
N ASP A 28 3.56 1.58 -22.51
CA ASP A 28 4.99 1.24 -22.70
C ASP A 28 5.42 0.09 -21.76
N ALA A 29 4.68 -0.09 -20.66
CA ALA A 29 4.88 -1.20 -19.74
C ALA A 29 3.56 -1.63 -19.10
N VAL A 30 3.45 -2.91 -18.76
CA VAL A 30 2.32 -3.50 -18.04
C VAL A 30 2.84 -4.13 -16.74
N TYR A 31 2.26 -3.77 -15.60
CA TYR A 31 2.51 -4.47 -14.34
C TYR A 31 1.34 -5.36 -13.92
N CYS A 32 1.68 -6.55 -13.46
CA CYS A 32 0.73 -7.57 -13.04
C CYS A 32 1.16 -8.20 -11.70
N GLY A 33 0.30 -9.02 -11.12
CA GLY A 33 0.63 -9.85 -9.97
C GLY A 33 0.32 -11.32 -10.25
N LEU A 34 1.00 -12.21 -9.54
CA LEU A 34 0.68 -13.64 -9.56
C LEU A 34 -0.34 -13.99 -8.48
N LYS A 35 -0.80 -15.24 -8.49
CA LYS A 35 -1.73 -15.78 -7.49
C LYS A 35 -1.16 -15.76 -6.06
N HIS A 36 0.16 -15.78 -5.92
CA HIS A 36 0.88 -15.69 -4.65
C HIS A 36 1.77 -14.45 -4.61
N PHE A 37 2.07 -13.97 -3.40
CA PHE A 37 2.98 -12.85 -3.12
C PHE A 37 2.64 -11.49 -3.77
N SER A 38 1.38 -11.27 -4.16
CA SER A 38 0.91 -10.01 -4.75
C SER A 38 -0.01 -9.25 -3.79
N ALA A 39 0.18 -7.93 -3.61
CA ALA A 39 -0.68 -7.07 -2.78
C ALA A 39 -2.15 -6.95 -3.26
N ARG A 40 -2.53 -7.68 -4.31
CA ARG A 40 -3.90 -7.82 -4.84
C ARG A 40 -4.24 -9.30 -5.05
N MET A 41 -3.97 -10.16 -4.06
CA MET A 41 -4.23 -11.61 -4.13
C MET A 41 -5.67 -11.96 -4.54
N LEU A 42 -6.64 -11.10 -4.23
CA LEU A 42 -8.05 -11.29 -4.57
C LEU A 42 -8.41 -10.96 -6.04
N ALA A 43 -7.47 -10.49 -6.86
CA ALA A 43 -7.67 -10.42 -8.31
C ALA A 43 -7.52 -11.81 -8.94
N ARG A 44 -8.01 -12.01 -10.18
CA ARG A 44 -7.82 -13.29 -10.90
C ARG A 44 -6.34 -13.66 -10.96
N ASN A 45 -5.49 -12.67 -11.25
CA ASN A 45 -4.04 -12.79 -11.40
C ASN A 45 -3.66 -13.86 -12.46
N PHE A 46 -2.37 -14.05 -12.66
CA PHE A 46 -1.84 -14.88 -13.75
C PHE A 46 -1.20 -16.16 -13.19
N SER A 47 -1.34 -17.27 -13.93
CA SER A 47 -0.35 -18.35 -13.84
C SER A 47 0.94 -17.95 -14.58
N THR A 48 2.05 -18.63 -14.28
CA THR A 48 3.34 -18.35 -14.94
C THR A 48 3.26 -18.59 -16.45
N SER A 49 2.58 -19.64 -16.90
CA SER A 49 2.43 -19.97 -18.32
C SER A 49 1.57 -18.96 -19.07
N GLU A 50 0.42 -18.55 -18.52
CA GLU A 50 -0.40 -17.47 -19.10
C GLU A 50 0.41 -16.18 -19.24
N LEU A 51 1.18 -15.82 -18.20
CA LEU A 51 1.99 -14.60 -18.21
C LEU A 51 3.15 -14.69 -19.20
N ALA A 52 3.78 -15.85 -19.38
CA ALA A 52 4.87 -16.03 -20.33
C ALA A 52 4.45 -15.70 -21.76
N ALA A 53 3.30 -16.21 -22.20
CA ALA A 53 2.78 -15.94 -23.54
C ALA A 53 2.40 -14.45 -23.72
N LEU A 54 1.80 -13.83 -22.71
CA LEU A 54 1.48 -12.40 -22.73
C LEU A 54 2.74 -11.53 -22.77
N ALA A 55 3.76 -11.87 -21.97
CA ALA A 55 5.03 -11.14 -21.93
C ALA A 55 5.80 -11.26 -23.25
N GLU A 56 5.75 -12.42 -23.91
CA GLU A 56 6.32 -12.61 -25.24
C GLU A 56 5.58 -11.79 -26.31
N MET A 57 4.24 -11.79 -26.29
CA MET A 57 3.42 -10.93 -27.15
C MET A 57 3.72 -9.44 -26.93
N ALA A 58 3.93 -9.02 -25.68
CA ALA A 58 4.26 -7.67 -25.28
C ALA A 58 5.65 -7.25 -25.77
N ARG A 59 6.67 -8.09 -25.56
CA ARG A 59 8.05 -7.84 -26.02
C ARG A 59 8.13 -7.69 -27.53
N ALA A 60 7.40 -8.51 -28.29
CA ALA A 60 7.30 -8.37 -29.75
C ALA A 60 6.72 -7.02 -30.21
N ARG A 61 6.13 -6.24 -29.29
CA ARG A 61 5.58 -4.89 -29.50
C ARG A 61 6.31 -3.81 -28.71
N ASN A 62 7.49 -4.10 -28.18
CA ASN A 62 8.29 -3.19 -27.35
C ASN A 62 7.57 -2.73 -26.06
N VAL A 63 6.66 -3.56 -25.53
CA VAL A 63 5.99 -3.32 -24.24
C VAL A 63 6.63 -4.18 -23.17
N ARG A 64 7.11 -3.54 -22.10
CA ARG A 64 7.76 -4.23 -20.98
C ARG A 64 6.76 -4.85 -20.01
N THR A 65 7.20 -5.89 -19.31
CA THR A 65 6.39 -6.62 -18.33
C THR A 65 7.03 -6.55 -16.95
N TYR A 66 6.30 -5.98 -15.99
CA TYR A 66 6.71 -5.89 -14.59
C TYR A 66 5.85 -6.82 -13.72
N VAL A 67 6.47 -7.53 -12.78
CA VAL A 67 5.77 -8.46 -11.89
C VAL A 67 5.87 -8.01 -10.45
N ALA A 68 4.72 -7.82 -9.81
CA ALA A 68 4.65 -7.45 -8.41
C ALA A 68 4.77 -8.69 -7.51
N ILE A 69 5.86 -8.74 -6.74
CA ILE A 69 6.11 -9.66 -5.61
C ILE A 69 6.21 -8.79 -4.35
N ASN A 70 5.14 -8.03 -4.11
CA ASN A 70 5.12 -6.94 -3.14
C ASN A 70 4.23 -7.25 -1.94
N THR A 71 4.34 -8.46 -1.38
CA THR A 71 3.85 -8.79 -0.04
C THR A 71 5.02 -9.00 0.90
N LEU A 72 4.78 -8.93 2.21
CA LEU A 72 5.73 -9.44 3.20
C LEU A 72 5.87 -10.96 3.06
N LEU A 73 7.09 -11.48 3.27
CA LEU A 73 7.35 -12.91 3.39
C LEU A 73 7.22 -13.34 4.85
N LYS A 74 6.65 -14.52 5.10
CA LYS A 74 6.82 -15.22 6.39
C LYS A 74 8.24 -15.77 6.53
N PRO A 75 8.66 -16.11 7.76
CA PRO A 75 9.94 -16.79 7.99
C PRO A 75 10.14 -18.05 7.14
N ASP A 76 9.10 -18.84 6.87
CA ASP A 76 9.15 -20.13 6.14
C ASP A 76 8.91 -20.02 4.62
N GLU A 77 8.72 -18.81 4.09
CA GLU A 77 8.29 -18.60 2.70
C GLU A 77 9.44 -18.33 1.71
N ALA A 78 10.69 -18.22 2.19
CA ALA A 78 11.85 -17.88 1.35
C ALA A 78 12.03 -18.84 0.16
N ASP A 79 12.00 -20.15 0.39
CA ASP A 79 12.15 -21.15 -0.68
C ASP A 79 10.97 -21.11 -1.66
N LYS A 80 9.75 -20.85 -1.18
CA LYS A 80 8.55 -20.75 -2.03
C LYS A 80 8.65 -19.53 -2.94
N ALA A 81 9.10 -18.40 -2.41
CA ALA A 81 9.34 -17.17 -3.16
C ALA A 81 10.48 -17.33 -4.18
N GLY A 82 11.61 -17.91 -3.78
CA GLY A 82 12.75 -18.11 -4.67
C GLY A 82 12.44 -19.07 -5.83
N ARG A 83 11.77 -20.19 -5.56
CA ARG A 83 11.29 -21.10 -6.63
C ARG A 83 10.35 -20.42 -7.61
N LEU A 84 9.51 -19.50 -7.12
CA LEU A 84 8.64 -18.71 -7.99
C LEU A 84 9.42 -17.71 -8.84
N ILE A 85 10.41 -17.04 -8.26
CA ILE A 85 11.24 -16.06 -8.97
C ILE A 85 12.15 -16.74 -10.00
N GLU A 86 12.69 -17.92 -9.72
CA GLU A 86 13.48 -18.70 -10.67
C GLU A 86 12.63 -19.08 -11.90
N ARG A 87 11.39 -19.56 -11.68
CA ARG A 87 10.43 -19.82 -12.76
C ARG A 87 10.06 -18.55 -13.52
N LEU A 88 9.82 -17.44 -12.83
CA LEU A 88 9.56 -16.16 -13.50
C LEU A 88 10.73 -15.74 -14.38
N THR A 89 11.96 -15.89 -13.88
CA THR A 89 13.18 -15.50 -14.60
C THR A 89 13.36 -16.32 -15.88
N SER A 90 13.11 -17.63 -15.81
CA SER A 90 13.27 -18.55 -16.94
C SER A 90 12.10 -18.51 -17.92
N ASP A 91 10.87 -18.57 -17.42
CA ASP A 91 9.67 -18.76 -18.25
C ASP A 91 9.09 -17.44 -18.75
N VAL A 92 9.10 -16.39 -17.93
CA VAL A 92 8.49 -15.10 -18.26
C VAL A 92 9.55 -14.09 -18.70
N GLY A 93 10.68 -14.02 -18.00
CA GLY A 93 11.70 -12.99 -18.18
C GLY A 93 11.15 -11.58 -17.96
N PRO A 94 10.61 -11.25 -16.76
CA PRO A 94 10.09 -9.91 -16.51
C PRO A 94 11.23 -8.88 -16.49
N ASP A 95 10.94 -7.69 -17.00
CA ASP A 95 11.91 -6.58 -17.05
C ASP A 95 12.18 -6.02 -15.64
N ALA A 96 11.17 -6.04 -14.76
CA ALA A 96 11.27 -5.60 -13.38
C ALA A 96 10.42 -6.44 -12.41
N LEU A 97 10.91 -6.59 -11.18
CA LEU A 97 10.11 -7.03 -10.04
C LEU A 97 9.78 -5.84 -9.15
N ILE A 98 8.49 -5.66 -8.83
CA ILE A 98 8.03 -4.65 -7.87
C ILE A 98 7.95 -5.31 -6.49
N ILE A 99 8.77 -4.87 -5.55
CA ILE A 99 8.96 -5.50 -4.24
C ILE A 99 8.71 -4.51 -3.09
N GLN A 100 8.45 -5.01 -1.88
CA GLN A 100 8.43 -4.17 -0.67
C GLN A 100 9.35 -4.69 0.44
N ASP A 101 9.52 -6.00 0.51
CA ASP A 101 10.24 -6.70 1.56
C ASP A 101 11.70 -6.87 1.12
N LEU A 102 12.65 -6.47 1.97
CA LEU A 102 14.09 -6.58 1.68
C LEU A 102 14.53 -8.04 1.51
N GLY A 103 13.84 -8.99 2.15
CA GLY A 103 14.08 -10.42 1.95
C GLY A 103 13.72 -10.89 0.54
N VAL A 104 12.75 -10.24 -0.13
CA VAL A 104 12.44 -10.52 -1.54
C VAL A 104 13.56 -10.03 -2.45
N ALA A 105 14.20 -8.90 -2.14
CA ALA A 105 15.37 -8.44 -2.90
C ALA A 105 16.51 -9.48 -2.82
N ALA A 106 16.82 -9.95 -1.62
CA ALA A 106 17.85 -10.96 -1.39
C ALA A 106 17.54 -12.27 -2.12
N VAL A 107 16.33 -12.81 -1.95
CA VAL A 107 15.96 -14.09 -2.59
C VAL A 107 15.88 -13.97 -4.11
N ALA A 108 15.51 -12.81 -4.65
CA ALA A 108 15.49 -12.61 -6.10
C ALA A 108 16.90 -12.72 -6.71
N ARG A 109 17.91 -12.13 -6.06
CA ARG A 109 19.31 -12.25 -6.50
C ARG A 109 19.83 -13.67 -6.35
N GLN A 110 19.51 -14.36 -5.24
CA GLN A 110 19.86 -15.77 -5.06
C GLN A 110 19.24 -16.66 -6.15
N ALA A 111 17.99 -16.39 -6.55
CA ALA A 111 17.26 -17.13 -7.59
C ALA A 111 17.70 -16.76 -9.03
N GLY A 112 18.81 -16.02 -9.19
CA GLY A 112 19.37 -15.68 -10.49
C GLY A 112 18.65 -14.56 -11.25
N TYR A 113 17.73 -13.83 -10.62
CA TYR A 113 17.05 -12.71 -11.27
C TYR A 113 17.99 -11.51 -11.42
N LYS A 114 18.32 -11.17 -12.68
CA LYS A 114 19.24 -10.07 -13.05
C LYS A 114 18.53 -8.77 -13.44
N GLY A 115 17.20 -8.78 -13.57
CA GLY A 115 16.43 -7.60 -13.96
C GLY A 115 16.31 -6.55 -12.85
N GLU A 116 15.53 -5.51 -13.17
CA GLU A 116 15.32 -4.37 -12.29
C GLU A 116 14.52 -4.74 -11.03
N LEU A 117 14.86 -4.11 -9.90
CA LEU A 117 14.07 -4.16 -8.67
C LEU A 117 13.49 -2.77 -8.40
N HIS A 118 12.17 -2.70 -8.40
CA HIS A 118 11.41 -1.49 -8.13
C HIS A 118 10.83 -1.55 -6.73
N LEU A 119 11.12 -0.55 -5.91
CA LEU A 119 10.66 -0.48 -4.54
C LEU A 119 9.25 0.12 -4.50
N SER A 120 8.28 -0.73 -4.20
CA SER A 120 6.86 -0.42 -4.06
C SER A 120 6.63 0.71 -3.06
N THR A 121 5.56 1.50 -3.27
CA THR A 121 5.09 2.50 -2.30
C THR A 121 4.76 1.88 -0.93
N LEU A 122 4.55 0.55 -0.87
CA LEU A 122 4.40 -0.21 0.39
C LEU A 122 5.68 -0.24 1.25
N ALA A 123 6.85 0.00 0.68
CA ALA A 123 8.07 0.16 1.45
C ALA A 123 8.03 1.46 2.26
N ASN A 124 7.39 2.52 1.73
CA ASN A 124 7.25 3.86 2.31
C ASN A 124 8.54 4.70 2.30
N VAL A 125 9.13 4.89 1.12
CA VAL A 125 10.17 5.90 0.91
C VAL A 125 9.50 7.27 0.76
N SER A 126 9.45 8.04 1.85
CA SER A 126 8.74 9.32 1.91
C SER A 126 9.64 10.55 2.05
N SER A 127 10.96 10.35 2.10
CA SER A 127 11.96 11.35 2.49
C SER A 127 13.00 11.47 1.37
N PRO A 128 13.33 12.68 0.87
CA PRO A 128 14.32 12.88 -0.18
C PRO A 128 15.69 12.35 0.22
N THR A 129 16.17 12.68 1.43
CA THR A 129 17.46 12.19 1.93
C THR A 129 17.51 10.66 2.00
N GLY A 130 16.38 10.01 2.27
CA GLY A 130 16.28 8.55 2.29
C GLY A 130 16.64 7.86 0.96
N LEU A 131 16.52 8.53 -0.18
CA LEU A 131 16.85 7.95 -1.49
C LEU A 131 18.31 7.54 -1.61
N ALA A 132 19.22 8.29 -0.97
CA ALA A 132 20.66 8.00 -0.97
C ALA A 132 21.00 6.66 -0.29
N ALA A 133 20.13 6.13 0.57
CA ALA A 133 20.31 4.84 1.23
C ALA A 133 19.85 3.64 0.40
N LEU A 134 19.25 3.82 -0.78
CA LEU A 134 18.65 2.75 -1.56
C LEU A 134 19.59 1.97 -2.51
N PRO A 135 20.64 2.56 -3.11
CA PRO A 135 21.53 1.84 -4.03
C PRO A 135 22.12 0.56 -3.42
N ARG A 136 22.43 0.56 -2.12
CA ARG A 136 22.94 -0.63 -1.39
C ARG A 136 21.98 -1.81 -1.34
N TYR A 137 20.68 -1.63 -1.64
CA TYR A 137 19.67 -2.71 -1.68
C TYR A 137 19.38 -3.21 -3.10
N SER A 138 20.22 -2.87 -4.09
CA SER A 138 20.03 -3.26 -5.50
C SER A 138 18.71 -2.78 -6.13
N VAL A 139 18.15 -1.70 -5.58
CA VAL A 139 16.93 -1.04 -6.07
C VAL A 139 17.32 0.03 -7.09
N CYS A 140 16.64 0.05 -8.23
CA CYS A 140 16.87 1.02 -9.31
C CYS A 140 15.69 1.97 -9.56
N ARG A 141 14.52 1.70 -8.95
CA ARG A 141 13.34 2.57 -9.06
C ARG A 141 12.57 2.62 -7.75
N VAL A 142 12.06 3.80 -7.39
CA VAL A 142 11.19 4.01 -6.22
C VAL A 142 9.82 4.49 -6.66
N VAL A 143 8.78 3.83 -6.15
CA VAL A 143 7.40 4.27 -6.35
C VAL A 143 7.04 5.28 -5.26
N LEU A 144 6.84 6.54 -5.65
CA LEU A 144 6.56 7.63 -4.74
C LEU A 144 5.22 7.44 -3.99
N PRO A 145 5.12 7.87 -2.72
CA PRO A 145 3.85 7.96 -2.02
C PRO A 145 2.85 8.85 -2.77
N ARG A 146 1.57 8.51 -2.68
CA ARG A 146 0.47 9.23 -3.37
C ARG A 146 0.04 10.50 -2.64
N GLU A 147 0.57 10.68 -1.44
CA GLU A 147 0.33 11.79 -0.53
C GLU A 147 1.28 12.98 -0.78
N LEU A 148 2.30 12.81 -1.64
CA LEU A 148 3.24 13.88 -1.97
C LEU A 148 2.59 14.92 -2.90
N SER A 149 2.94 16.18 -2.67
CA SER A 149 2.66 17.28 -3.57
C SER A 149 3.64 17.32 -4.74
N VAL A 150 3.35 18.11 -5.77
CA VAL A 150 4.27 18.29 -6.91
C VAL A 150 5.61 18.88 -6.50
N ASP A 151 5.65 19.75 -5.48
CA ASP A 151 6.90 20.36 -5.02
C ASP A 151 7.75 19.35 -4.25
N GLU A 152 7.11 18.54 -3.40
CA GLU A 152 7.74 17.43 -2.71
C GLU A 152 8.24 16.34 -3.69
N MET A 153 7.49 16.07 -4.77
CA MET A 153 7.97 15.18 -5.83
C MET A 153 9.20 15.74 -6.54
N ARG A 154 9.31 17.07 -6.68
CA ARG A 154 10.51 17.73 -7.22
C ARG A 154 11.70 17.56 -6.28
N GLU A 155 11.51 17.78 -4.99
CA GLU A 155 12.55 17.54 -3.98
C GLU A 155 13.05 16.09 -4.01
N MET A 156 12.14 15.13 -4.14
CA MET A 156 12.51 13.71 -4.33
C MET A 156 13.29 13.50 -5.63
N ALA A 157 12.90 14.14 -6.74
CA ALA A 157 13.59 14.03 -8.03
C ALA A 157 15.00 14.62 -7.98
N ASP A 158 15.16 15.78 -7.34
CA ASP A 158 16.45 16.46 -7.19
C ASP A 158 17.40 15.69 -6.26
N ALA A 159 16.86 15.00 -5.25
CA ALA A 159 17.65 14.17 -4.32
C ALA A 159 17.95 12.75 -4.82
N ALA A 160 17.37 12.31 -5.95
CA ALA A 160 17.55 10.97 -6.46
C ALA A 160 19.02 10.77 -6.91
N PRO A 161 19.76 9.80 -6.34
CA PRO A 161 21.13 9.54 -6.76
C PRO A 161 21.18 8.99 -8.18
N GLU A 162 22.35 9.09 -8.81
CA GLU A 162 22.58 8.53 -10.15
C GLU A 162 22.18 7.05 -10.23
N GLY A 163 21.47 6.68 -11.29
CA GLY A 163 20.96 5.33 -11.50
C GLY A 163 19.67 4.98 -10.74
N LEU A 164 19.20 5.84 -9.83
CA LEU A 164 17.90 5.68 -9.17
C LEU A 164 16.82 6.51 -9.88
N THR A 165 15.77 5.84 -10.34
CA THR A 165 14.63 6.48 -10.99
C THR A 165 13.40 6.52 -10.09
N LEU A 166 12.45 7.40 -10.39
CA LEU A 166 11.20 7.56 -9.66
C LEU A 166 10.00 7.17 -10.53
N GLU A 167 8.97 6.64 -9.87
CA GLU A 167 7.67 6.29 -10.45
C GLU A 167 6.56 7.00 -9.67
N ALA A 168 5.69 7.70 -10.39
CA ALA A 168 4.58 8.46 -9.80
C ALA A 168 3.24 7.85 -10.20
N PHE A 169 2.33 7.70 -9.24
CA PHE A 169 0.94 7.38 -9.56
C PHE A 169 0.25 8.60 -10.15
N VAL A 170 -0.42 8.43 -11.29
CA VAL A 170 -1.18 9.50 -11.95
C VAL A 170 -2.69 9.32 -11.83
N HIS A 171 -3.14 8.09 -11.54
CA HIS A 171 -4.56 7.74 -11.53
C HIS A 171 -4.89 6.53 -10.65
N GLY A 172 -6.12 6.48 -10.13
CA GLY A 172 -6.73 5.31 -9.50
C GLY A 172 -6.88 5.41 -7.99
N ALA A 173 -7.38 4.35 -7.35
CA ALA A 173 -7.93 4.43 -5.99
C ALA A 173 -6.94 4.89 -4.92
N LEU A 174 -7.23 5.98 -4.20
CA LEU A 174 -6.46 6.39 -3.02
C LEU A 174 -6.76 5.50 -1.82
N CYS A 175 -5.72 5.26 -1.03
CA CYS A 175 -5.83 4.67 0.30
C CYS A 175 -6.00 5.80 1.33
N PHE A 176 -6.74 5.54 2.40
CA PHE A 176 -6.79 6.45 3.55
C PHE A 176 -5.44 6.45 4.27
N ASN A 177 -4.97 5.25 4.62
CA ASN A 177 -3.68 5.13 5.28
C ASN A 177 -2.54 5.17 4.27
N VAL A 178 -1.42 5.74 4.70
CA VAL A 178 -0.13 5.73 4.02
C VAL A 178 0.23 4.28 3.65
N SER A 179 0.62 4.10 2.40
CA SER A 179 0.98 2.78 1.88
C SER A 179 2.14 2.19 2.70
N GLY A 180 2.03 0.92 3.11
CA GLY A 180 3.02 0.29 4.01
C GLY A 180 2.80 0.55 5.50
N ARG A 181 1.82 1.37 5.89
CA ARG A 181 1.53 1.77 7.28
C ARG A 181 0.06 1.55 7.64
N CYS A 182 -0.55 0.47 7.11
CA CYS A 182 -1.96 0.14 7.30
C CYS A 182 -2.12 -1.29 7.83
N TYR A 183 -2.47 -1.40 9.11
CA TYR A 183 -2.69 -2.66 9.83
C TYR A 183 -4.17 -2.93 10.09
N TRP A 184 -5.03 -1.97 9.75
CA TRP A 184 -6.46 -1.92 10.08
C TRP A 184 -7.21 -3.21 9.75
N SER A 185 -7.04 -3.72 8.53
CA SER A 185 -7.73 -4.93 8.07
C SER A 185 -7.23 -6.21 8.76
N SER A 186 -5.97 -6.22 9.18
CA SER A 186 -5.38 -7.32 9.93
C SER A 186 -5.93 -7.31 11.36
N TYR A 187 -5.73 -6.20 12.05
CA TYR A 187 -6.02 -6.04 13.46
C TYR A 187 -7.52 -6.15 13.80
N LEU A 188 -8.43 -5.81 12.88
CA LEU A 188 -9.87 -6.00 13.09
C LEU A 188 -10.42 -7.34 12.54
N GLY A 189 -9.66 -8.13 11.77
CA GLY A 189 -10.31 -9.27 11.12
C GLY A 189 -9.50 -10.18 10.21
N GLY A 190 -8.24 -10.51 10.52
CA GLY A 190 -7.63 -11.67 9.83
C GLY A 190 -6.78 -11.37 8.63
N LYS A 191 -6.89 -10.18 8.05
CA LYS A 191 -6.64 -10.04 6.62
C LYS A 191 -5.63 -8.94 6.37
N SER A 192 -4.36 -9.30 6.36
CA SER A 192 -3.28 -8.31 6.25
C SER A 192 -3.32 -7.58 4.91
N GLY A 193 -3.31 -6.24 4.98
CA GLY A 193 -3.19 -5.38 3.81
C GLY A 193 -1.80 -5.45 3.19
N LEU A 194 -0.76 -5.65 4.02
CA LEU A 194 0.63 -5.82 3.60
C LEU A 194 0.86 -7.16 2.89
N ARG A 195 -0.11 -8.07 2.98
CA ARG A 195 -0.16 -9.34 2.22
C ARG A 195 -1.23 -9.40 1.14
N GLY A 196 -1.85 -8.26 0.81
CA GLY A 196 -2.81 -8.20 -0.28
C GLY A 196 -4.20 -8.77 0.01
N ARG A 197 -4.54 -8.97 1.29
CA ARG A 197 -5.86 -9.46 1.74
C ARG A 197 -6.78 -8.38 2.29
N CYS A 198 -6.38 -7.11 2.20
CA CYS A 198 -7.16 -5.95 2.69
C CYS A 198 -8.66 -6.03 2.30
N VAL A 199 -9.54 -5.97 3.30
CA VAL A 199 -11.02 -5.91 3.14
C VAL A 199 -11.59 -4.50 3.16
N GLN A 200 -10.72 -3.49 3.02
CA GLN A 200 -11.10 -2.08 2.90
C GLN A 200 -11.96 -1.55 4.07
N PRO A 201 -11.57 -1.77 5.34
CA PRO A 201 -12.36 -1.30 6.49
C PRO A 201 -12.60 0.22 6.47
N CYS A 202 -11.63 1.00 5.98
CA CYS A 202 -11.75 2.45 5.80
C CYS A 202 -12.90 2.89 4.88
N ARG A 203 -13.46 1.99 4.06
CA ARG A 203 -14.58 2.31 3.17
C ARG A 203 -15.94 2.12 3.81
N ARG A 204 -16.04 1.61 5.04
CA ARG A 204 -17.30 1.39 5.75
C ARG A 204 -17.91 2.68 6.27
N ILE A 205 -19.18 2.62 6.67
CA ILE A 205 -19.85 3.68 7.43
C ILE A 205 -19.44 3.58 8.89
N TYR A 206 -19.13 4.70 9.51
CA TYR A 206 -18.81 4.82 10.93
C TYR A 206 -19.76 5.82 11.57
N ASP A 207 -20.00 5.69 12.87
CA ASP A 207 -20.67 6.72 13.67
C ASP A 207 -19.62 7.64 14.30
N HIS A 208 -19.82 8.95 14.19
CA HIS A 208 -19.07 9.94 14.93
C HIS A 208 -20.05 10.97 15.48
N ARG A 209 -20.17 11.04 16.81
CA ARG A 209 -21.04 12.00 17.51
C ARG A 209 -22.51 11.90 17.06
N GLY A 210 -23.01 10.69 16.84
CA GLY A 210 -24.39 10.41 16.42
C GLY A 210 -24.64 10.63 14.92
N GLN A 211 -23.60 10.92 14.14
CA GLN A 211 -23.69 11.06 12.70
C GLN A 211 -23.02 9.87 12.02
N LYS A 212 -23.73 9.22 11.10
CA LYS A 212 -23.21 8.12 10.30
C LYS A 212 -22.62 8.64 9.00
N GLY A 213 -21.38 8.28 8.71
CA GLY A 213 -20.67 8.72 7.50
C GLY A 213 -19.50 7.83 7.11
N ARG A 214 -19.04 7.95 5.86
CA ARG A 214 -17.81 7.28 5.37
C ARG A 214 -16.59 8.15 5.63
N TYR A 215 -16.22 8.29 6.90
CA TYR A 215 -15.18 9.24 7.33
C TYR A 215 -13.75 8.94 6.87
N PHE A 216 -13.51 7.77 6.27
CA PHE A 216 -12.19 7.32 5.84
C PHE A 216 -12.17 6.83 4.37
N SER A 217 -13.26 7.03 3.62
CA SER A 217 -13.35 6.51 2.26
C SER A 217 -12.86 7.54 1.24
N CYS A 218 -11.63 7.36 0.77
CA CYS A 218 -11.06 8.25 -0.24
C CYS A 218 -11.63 8.02 -1.64
N GLN A 219 -11.74 9.12 -2.39
CA GLN A 219 -11.92 9.22 -3.84
C GLN A 219 -10.72 8.59 -4.60
N ASP A 220 -10.80 8.52 -5.93
CA ASP A 220 -9.68 8.06 -6.75
C ASP A 220 -8.74 9.25 -7.06
N LEU A 221 -7.42 9.03 -7.08
CA LEU A 221 -6.46 10.00 -7.60
C LEU A 221 -6.73 10.21 -9.09
N SER A 222 -6.73 11.47 -9.52
CA SER A 222 -6.67 11.84 -10.93
C SER A 222 -5.83 13.09 -11.08
N LEU A 223 -4.67 12.94 -11.72
CA LEU A 223 -3.81 14.07 -12.08
C LEU A 223 -4.14 14.67 -13.45
N ASP A 224 -5.08 14.08 -14.21
CA ASP A 224 -5.58 14.59 -15.49
C ASP A 224 -4.61 15.53 -16.27
N VAL A 225 -5.02 16.76 -16.55
CA VAL A 225 -4.22 17.79 -17.25
C VAL A 225 -3.09 18.35 -16.38
N LEU A 226 -3.08 18.08 -15.07
CA LEU A 226 -2.02 18.47 -14.14
C LEU A 226 -0.73 17.64 -14.31
N THR A 227 -0.81 16.50 -15.00
CA THR A 227 0.36 15.64 -15.29
C THR A 227 1.49 16.33 -16.04
N LYS A 228 1.23 17.45 -16.75
CA LYS A 228 2.27 18.25 -17.41
C LYS A 228 3.40 18.64 -16.45
N ALA A 229 3.10 18.91 -15.18
CA ALA A 229 4.11 19.27 -14.21
C ALA A 229 5.15 18.15 -13.97
N LEU A 230 4.75 16.88 -14.13
CA LEU A 230 5.65 15.73 -13.99
C LEU A 230 6.65 15.62 -15.14
N LEU A 231 6.35 16.18 -16.32
CA LEU A 231 7.28 16.17 -17.46
C LEU A 231 8.53 17.03 -17.22
N THR A 232 8.47 17.93 -16.24
CA THR A 232 9.61 18.79 -15.85
C THR A 232 10.62 18.07 -14.96
N MET A 233 10.33 16.84 -14.52
CA MET A 233 11.16 16.05 -13.60
C MET A 233 11.72 14.82 -14.32
N PRO A 234 12.90 14.88 -14.97
CA PRO A 234 13.42 13.78 -15.79
C PRO A 234 13.67 12.48 -15.00
N GLN A 235 13.81 12.56 -13.68
CA GLN A 235 13.95 11.42 -12.78
C GLN A 235 12.63 10.67 -12.57
N VAL A 236 11.48 11.30 -12.80
CA VAL A 236 10.17 10.63 -12.81
C VAL A 236 10.01 9.94 -14.16
N THR A 237 10.44 8.69 -14.24
CA THR A 237 10.54 7.93 -15.50
C THR A 237 9.32 7.05 -15.79
N ALA A 238 8.35 6.98 -14.88
CA ALA A 238 7.13 6.19 -15.07
C ALA A 238 5.89 6.85 -14.43
N TRP A 239 4.80 6.88 -15.19
CA TRP A 239 3.46 7.25 -14.80
C TRP A 239 2.62 6.00 -14.59
N LYS A 240 2.33 5.69 -13.33
CA LYS A 240 1.62 4.48 -12.93
C LYS A 240 0.13 4.72 -12.77
N ILE A 241 -0.65 3.80 -13.32
CA ILE A 241 -2.10 3.75 -13.12
C ILE A 241 -2.42 2.64 -12.11
N GLU A 242 -3.12 2.96 -11.02
CA GLU A 242 -3.63 1.96 -10.06
C GLU A 242 -4.94 1.36 -10.57
N GLY A 243 -4.99 0.03 -10.72
CA GLY A 243 -6.19 -0.59 -11.28
C GLY A 243 -6.16 -2.10 -11.44
N ARG A 244 -5.30 -2.86 -10.75
CA ARG A 244 -5.18 -4.31 -10.97
C ARG A 244 -6.44 -5.15 -10.66
N LYS A 245 -7.47 -4.55 -10.05
CA LYS A 245 -8.80 -5.16 -9.85
C LYS A 245 -9.86 -4.65 -10.84
N LYS A 246 -9.48 -3.79 -11.77
CA LYS A 246 -10.36 -3.22 -12.78
C LYS A 246 -10.30 -4.05 -14.07
N GLY A 247 -11.39 -4.03 -14.82
CA GLY A 247 -11.51 -4.73 -16.10
C GLY A 247 -10.82 -4.00 -17.26
N PRO A 248 -10.79 -4.62 -18.45
CA PRO A 248 -10.10 -4.09 -19.62
C PRO A 248 -10.60 -2.72 -20.07
N HIS A 249 -11.88 -2.39 -19.83
CA HIS A 249 -12.42 -1.08 -20.18
C HIS A 249 -11.70 0.06 -19.46
N TYR A 250 -11.59 -0.06 -18.13
CA TYR A 250 -10.88 0.90 -17.28
C TYR A 250 -9.43 1.04 -17.75
N VAL A 251 -8.76 -0.09 -17.98
CA VAL A 251 -7.33 -0.11 -18.35
C VAL A 251 -7.12 0.59 -19.69
N TYR A 252 -7.90 0.24 -20.72
CA TYR A 252 -7.77 0.86 -22.03
C TYR A 252 -7.97 2.39 -21.97
N HIS A 253 -9.06 2.83 -21.34
CA HIS A 253 -9.43 4.25 -21.30
C HIS A 253 -8.42 5.08 -20.51
N THR A 254 -7.97 4.59 -19.35
CA THR A 254 -6.97 5.30 -18.55
C THR A 254 -5.61 5.35 -19.26
N VAL A 255 -5.15 4.25 -19.85
CA VAL A 255 -3.89 4.24 -20.63
C VAL A 255 -3.97 5.20 -21.81
N ALA A 256 -5.04 5.15 -22.61
CA ALA A 256 -5.21 6.04 -23.75
C ALA A 256 -5.22 7.52 -23.33
N ALA A 257 -5.90 7.86 -22.23
CA ALA A 257 -5.93 9.21 -21.70
C ALA A 257 -4.54 9.71 -21.30
N TYR A 258 -3.82 8.97 -20.45
CA TYR A 258 -2.51 9.41 -19.96
C TYR A 258 -1.43 9.37 -21.04
N LYS A 259 -1.56 8.49 -22.04
CA LYS A 259 -0.71 8.52 -23.24
C LYS A 259 -0.89 9.82 -24.01
N LEU A 260 -2.12 10.27 -24.25
CA LEU A 260 -2.39 11.56 -24.89
C LEU A 260 -1.86 12.73 -24.06
N LEU A 261 -2.08 12.72 -22.74
CA LEU A 261 -1.60 13.77 -21.85
C LEU A 261 -0.06 13.85 -21.77
N ARG A 262 0.64 12.73 -21.97
CA ARG A 262 2.10 12.68 -22.05
C ARG A 262 2.61 13.12 -23.42
N ASP A 263 2.12 12.47 -24.48
CA ASP A 263 2.67 12.56 -25.83
C ASP A 263 2.23 13.87 -26.54
N ALA A 264 1.14 14.51 -26.10
CA ALA A 264 0.58 15.74 -26.66
C ALA A 264 0.19 16.76 -25.55
N ALA A 265 1.07 16.96 -24.57
CA ALA A 265 0.80 17.76 -23.36
C ALA A 265 0.42 19.23 -23.61
N ASP A 266 0.70 19.78 -24.78
CA ASP A 266 0.37 21.16 -25.17
C ASP A 266 -0.86 21.28 -26.09
N ASP A 267 -1.37 20.16 -26.61
CA ASP A 267 -2.54 20.15 -27.49
C ASP A 267 -3.87 20.15 -26.69
N ALA A 268 -4.68 21.18 -26.90
CA ALA A 268 -5.99 21.33 -26.27
C ALA A 268 -7.00 20.25 -26.70
N SER A 269 -6.95 19.80 -27.95
CA SER A 269 -7.80 18.73 -28.48
C SER A 269 -7.47 17.40 -27.82
N ALA A 270 -6.17 17.09 -27.70
CA ALA A 270 -5.69 15.90 -27.00
C ALA A 270 -6.12 15.89 -25.52
N LYS A 271 -6.04 17.02 -24.82
CA LYS A 271 -6.53 17.16 -23.43
C LYS A 271 -8.03 16.90 -23.31
N LYS A 272 -8.83 17.45 -24.23
CA LYS A 272 -10.28 17.24 -24.25
C LYS A 272 -10.63 15.77 -24.51
N MET A 273 -9.91 15.12 -25.44
CA MET A 273 -10.07 13.70 -25.72
C MET A 273 -9.66 12.83 -24.53
N ALA A 274 -8.54 13.15 -23.87
CA ALA A 274 -8.10 12.46 -22.66
C ALA A 274 -9.14 12.57 -21.53
N ALA A 275 -9.72 13.75 -21.31
CA ALA A 275 -10.80 13.92 -20.34
C ALA A 275 -12.02 13.02 -20.66
N SER A 276 -12.42 12.93 -21.93
CA SER A 276 -13.50 12.03 -22.35
C SER A 276 -13.19 10.55 -22.12
N PHE A 277 -11.93 10.12 -22.29
CA PHE A 277 -11.52 8.78 -21.91
C PHE A 277 -11.58 8.57 -20.40
N LEU A 278 -11.12 9.52 -19.59
CA LEU A 278 -11.17 9.42 -18.12
C LEU A 278 -12.61 9.37 -17.57
N GLU A 279 -13.54 10.12 -18.16
CA GLU A 279 -14.97 10.04 -17.83
C GLU A 279 -15.54 8.62 -18.05
N GLN A 280 -15.02 7.91 -19.04
CA GLN A 280 -15.39 6.53 -19.37
C GLN A 280 -14.62 5.48 -18.55
N ALA A 281 -13.67 5.86 -17.69
CA ALA A 281 -12.86 4.90 -16.95
C ALA A 281 -13.69 4.05 -15.95
N LEU A 282 -14.91 4.44 -15.56
CA LEU A 282 -15.74 3.73 -14.55
C LEU A 282 -15.04 3.65 -13.17
N GLY A 283 -14.23 4.66 -12.85
CA GLY A 283 -13.59 4.87 -11.55
C GLY A 283 -14.57 5.39 -10.48
N ARG A 284 -14.04 5.77 -9.31
CA ARG A 284 -14.75 6.68 -8.39
C ARG A 284 -14.64 8.12 -8.91
N PRO A 285 -15.37 9.08 -8.33
CA PRO A 285 -15.03 10.49 -8.48
C PRO A 285 -13.52 10.72 -8.24
N GLY A 286 -12.93 11.53 -9.11
CA GLY A 286 -11.50 11.82 -9.10
C GLY A 286 -11.16 13.06 -8.25
N THR A 287 -9.98 13.05 -7.65
CA THR A 287 -9.40 14.20 -6.94
C THR A 287 -7.91 14.31 -7.24
N ASN A 288 -7.39 15.54 -7.26
CA ASN A 288 -5.95 15.79 -7.31
C ASN A 288 -5.33 15.82 -5.89
N TYR A 289 -6.11 15.57 -4.85
CA TYR A 289 -5.66 15.48 -3.45
C TYR A 289 -4.71 16.62 -3.06
N ASN A 290 -3.48 16.30 -2.66
CA ASN A 290 -2.45 17.24 -2.25
C ASN A 290 -1.46 17.57 -3.38
N PHE A 291 -1.73 17.16 -4.62
CA PHE A 291 -0.79 17.33 -5.72
C PHE A 291 -0.43 18.81 -5.96
N LEU A 292 -1.41 19.71 -5.81
CA LEU A 292 -1.20 21.16 -5.87
C LEU A 292 -1.20 21.72 -4.44
N PRO A 293 -0.04 22.00 -3.83
CA PRO A 293 0.03 22.43 -2.43
C PRO A 293 -0.61 23.80 -2.18
N GLN A 294 -0.72 24.65 -3.22
CA GLN A 294 -1.43 25.92 -3.18
C GLN A 294 -2.96 25.79 -3.19
N ARG A 295 -3.49 24.61 -3.54
CA ARG A 295 -4.93 24.30 -3.62
C ARG A 295 -5.20 22.86 -3.15
N PRO A 296 -4.89 22.52 -1.89
CA PRO A 296 -5.04 21.17 -1.40
C PRO A 296 -6.53 20.80 -1.33
N LYS A 297 -6.87 19.57 -1.73
CA LYS A 297 -8.21 19.00 -1.59
C LYS A 297 -8.17 17.88 -0.57
N ASN A 298 -9.22 17.75 0.25
CA ASN A 298 -9.41 16.55 1.04
C ASN A 298 -9.95 15.43 0.12
N PRO A 299 -9.33 14.25 0.04
CA PRO A 299 -9.79 13.18 -0.83
C PRO A 299 -10.97 12.41 -0.22
N ILE A 300 -11.39 12.77 0.99
CA ILE A 300 -12.54 12.18 1.68
C ILE A 300 -13.71 13.15 1.55
N ASP A 301 -14.71 12.73 0.77
CA ASP A 301 -16.01 13.39 0.70
C ASP A 301 -17.04 12.53 1.42
N THR A 302 -17.58 13.06 2.52
CA THR A 302 -18.60 12.45 3.37
C THR A 302 -20.02 12.64 2.82
N LYS A 303 -20.23 13.64 1.96
CA LYS A 303 -21.53 13.95 1.35
C LYS A 303 -21.80 13.05 0.15
N GLU A 304 -20.77 12.78 -0.65
CA GLU A 304 -20.87 11.86 -1.77
C GLU A 304 -20.64 10.41 -1.33
N ARG A 305 -21.53 9.51 -1.75
CA ARG A 305 -21.31 8.08 -1.52
C ARG A 305 -20.23 7.56 -2.46
N THR A 306 -19.01 7.45 -1.93
CA THR A 306 -17.85 6.99 -2.69
C THR A 306 -17.98 5.53 -3.12
N GLY A 307 -18.09 5.30 -4.43
CA GLY A 307 -18.13 3.97 -5.05
C GLY A 307 -17.72 4.05 -6.51
N SER A 308 -17.13 3.00 -7.06
CA SER A 308 -16.74 2.99 -8.49
C SER A 308 -17.96 2.84 -9.41
N GLY A 309 -17.82 3.32 -10.63
CA GLY A 309 -18.75 3.09 -11.73
C GLY A 309 -19.57 4.31 -12.11
N MET A 310 -20.02 4.34 -13.36
CA MET A 310 -20.85 5.40 -13.91
C MET A 310 -22.31 5.22 -13.48
N PRO A 311 -23.03 6.27 -13.04
CA PRO A 311 -24.45 6.17 -12.72
C PRO A 311 -25.27 5.63 -13.89
N ALA A 312 -25.85 4.43 -13.71
CA ALA A 312 -26.64 3.73 -14.72
C ALA A 312 -28.16 3.88 -14.50
N GLY A 313 -28.60 4.35 -13.33
CA GLY A 313 -30.00 4.61 -13.01
C GLY A 313 -30.31 4.36 -11.53
N LYS A 314 -31.59 4.22 -11.22
CA LYS A 314 -32.08 3.85 -9.89
C LYS A 314 -33.08 2.70 -10.03
N LEU A 315 -33.16 1.82 -9.04
CA LEU A 315 -34.20 0.80 -9.01
C LEU A 315 -35.49 1.37 -8.44
N SER A 316 -36.62 1.00 -9.02
CA SER A 316 -37.96 1.19 -8.44
C SER A 316 -38.66 -0.14 -8.27
N ARG A 317 -39.61 -0.24 -7.33
CA ARG A 317 -40.40 -1.47 -7.15
C ARG A 317 -41.15 -1.80 -8.45
N GLY A 318 -41.11 -3.07 -8.83
CA GLY A 318 -41.84 -3.63 -9.95
C GLY A 318 -43.29 -3.97 -9.58
N ILE A 319 -44.04 -4.40 -10.59
CA ILE A 319 -45.47 -4.73 -10.44
C ILE A 319 -45.64 -6.07 -9.73
N LYS A 320 -44.75 -7.05 -10.01
CA LYS A 320 -44.78 -8.37 -9.36
C LYS A 320 -43.96 -8.35 -8.06
N PHE A 321 -44.37 -9.17 -7.12
CA PHE A 321 -43.64 -9.39 -5.87
C PHE A 321 -42.19 -9.80 -6.16
N GLY A 322 -41.24 -9.20 -5.46
CA GLY A 322 -39.82 -9.50 -5.62
C GLY A 322 -39.14 -8.83 -6.84
N GLN A 323 -39.85 -8.05 -7.66
CA GLN A 323 -39.26 -7.39 -8.83
C GLN A 323 -38.88 -5.94 -8.57
N TRP A 324 -37.75 -5.53 -9.15
CA TRP A 324 -37.29 -4.15 -9.22
C TRP A 324 -36.95 -3.80 -10.66
N ASN A 325 -37.34 -2.61 -11.10
CA ASN A 325 -37.07 -2.10 -12.44
C ASN A 325 -35.97 -1.04 -12.38
N LEU A 326 -34.92 -1.23 -13.16
CA LEU A 326 -33.95 -0.20 -13.49
C LEU A 326 -34.42 0.53 -14.75
N SER A 327 -34.68 1.84 -14.62
CA SER A 327 -34.76 2.73 -15.77
C SER A 327 -33.36 3.19 -16.15
N ALA A 328 -32.84 2.68 -17.26
CA ALA A 328 -31.46 2.87 -17.66
C ALA A 328 -31.19 4.32 -18.10
N ARG A 329 -30.27 5.01 -17.42
CA ARG A 329 -29.84 6.39 -17.76
C ARG A 329 -28.76 6.43 -18.83
N VAL A 330 -28.12 5.29 -19.08
CA VAL A 330 -27.14 5.05 -20.14
C VAL A 330 -27.57 3.81 -20.92
N ALA A 331 -27.11 3.67 -22.16
CA ALA A 331 -27.28 2.41 -22.89
C ALA A 331 -26.48 1.31 -22.20
N LEU A 332 -27.10 0.14 -22.01
CA LEU A 332 -26.50 -1.06 -21.42
C LEU A 332 -26.33 -2.12 -22.50
N MET A 333 -25.15 -2.73 -22.54
CA MET A 333 -24.80 -3.78 -23.48
C MET A 333 -24.90 -5.15 -22.81
N SER A 334 -25.19 -6.18 -23.59
CA SER A 334 -25.03 -7.56 -23.11
C SER A 334 -23.59 -7.77 -22.65
N GLY A 335 -23.41 -8.31 -21.44
CA GLY A 335 -22.11 -8.51 -20.79
C GLY A 335 -21.68 -7.38 -19.85
N ASP A 336 -22.34 -6.22 -19.86
CA ASP A 336 -22.07 -5.14 -18.89
C ASP A 336 -22.25 -5.65 -17.45
N LEU A 337 -21.41 -5.17 -16.53
CA LEU A 337 -21.54 -5.45 -15.11
C LEU A 337 -22.09 -4.23 -14.39
N LEU A 338 -23.20 -4.41 -13.69
CA LEU A 338 -23.86 -3.39 -12.89
C LEU A 338 -23.67 -3.68 -11.40
N ARG A 339 -23.37 -2.66 -10.62
CA ARG A 339 -23.43 -2.72 -9.15
C ARG A 339 -24.71 -2.08 -8.66
N VAL A 340 -25.50 -2.81 -7.88
CA VAL A 340 -26.68 -2.28 -7.18
C VAL A 340 -26.23 -1.73 -5.83
N GLY A 341 -26.44 -0.44 -5.58
CA GLY A 341 -26.11 0.21 -4.32
C GLY A 341 -24.63 0.11 -3.91
N HIS A 342 -24.41 0.16 -2.60
CA HIS A 342 -23.12 0.05 -1.92
C HIS A 342 -23.09 -1.21 -1.04
N GLU A 343 -21.89 -1.72 -0.71
CA GLU A 343 -21.68 -3.03 -0.06
C GLU A 343 -22.46 -3.26 1.24
N ASP A 344 -22.77 -2.19 1.95
CA ASP A 344 -23.45 -2.13 3.23
C ASP A 344 -24.98 -1.94 3.12
N GLU A 345 -25.53 -1.91 1.90
CA GLU A 345 -26.97 -1.74 1.67
C GLU A 345 -27.68 -3.07 1.37
N PRO A 346 -28.93 -3.25 1.85
CA PRO A 346 -29.78 -4.35 1.43
C PRO A 346 -29.93 -4.41 -0.09
N GLY A 347 -29.85 -5.61 -0.68
CA GLY A 347 -29.94 -5.82 -2.12
C GLY A 347 -28.67 -5.50 -2.89
N HIS A 348 -27.58 -5.17 -2.21
CA HIS A 348 -26.28 -5.00 -2.86
C HIS A 348 -25.83 -6.27 -3.55
N ARG A 349 -25.54 -6.17 -4.85
CA ARG A 349 -24.92 -7.24 -5.65
C ARG A 349 -24.37 -6.69 -6.97
N ILE A 350 -23.54 -7.50 -7.61
CA ILE A 350 -23.14 -7.31 -9.00
C ILE A 350 -24.11 -8.10 -9.90
N VAL A 351 -24.63 -7.46 -10.94
CA VAL A 351 -25.55 -8.03 -11.92
C VAL A 351 -24.91 -7.98 -13.30
N LYS A 352 -24.88 -9.11 -14.00
CA LYS A 352 -24.50 -9.17 -15.40
C LYS A 352 -25.71 -8.89 -16.29
N VAL A 353 -25.59 -7.94 -17.21
CA VAL A 353 -26.61 -7.64 -18.21
C VAL A 353 -26.61 -8.74 -19.28
N THR A 354 -27.77 -9.33 -19.57
CA THR A 354 -27.90 -10.46 -20.52
C THR A 354 -28.41 -10.07 -21.89
N ARG A 355 -28.93 -8.84 -22.05
CA ARG A 355 -29.45 -8.31 -23.31
C ARG A 355 -29.20 -6.80 -23.39
N ASN A 356 -29.14 -6.27 -24.61
CA ASN A 356 -29.00 -4.83 -24.80
C ASN A 356 -30.24 -4.08 -24.28
N VAL A 357 -30.03 -2.95 -23.61
CA VAL A 357 -31.08 -2.05 -23.12
C VAL A 357 -30.72 -0.62 -23.55
N PRO A 358 -31.52 0.04 -24.39
CA PRO A 358 -31.25 1.41 -24.80
C PRO A 358 -31.39 2.38 -23.62
N LYS A 359 -30.82 3.59 -23.76
CA LYS A 359 -31.08 4.68 -22.81
C LYS A 359 -32.58 4.95 -22.71
N GLY A 360 -33.11 5.05 -21.49
CA GLY A 360 -34.54 5.12 -21.19
C GLY A 360 -35.25 3.76 -21.13
N GLY A 361 -34.59 2.68 -21.57
CA GLY A 361 -35.11 1.32 -21.53
C GLY A 361 -35.15 0.73 -20.11
N ARG A 362 -35.92 -0.35 -19.96
CA ARG A 362 -36.15 -1.02 -18.66
C ARG A 362 -35.42 -2.35 -18.56
N LEU A 363 -34.69 -2.54 -17.45
CA LEU A 363 -34.12 -3.82 -17.02
C LEU A 363 -34.79 -4.26 -15.71
N THR A 364 -35.37 -5.45 -15.66
CA THR A 364 -36.02 -5.98 -14.45
C THR A 364 -35.08 -6.93 -13.72
N LEU A 365 -34.95 -6.76 -12.41
CA LEU A 365 -34.14 -7.57 -11.50
C LEU A 365 -35.06 -8.22 -10.45
N THR A 366 -34.77 -9.46 -10.06
CA THR A 366 -35.56 -10.19 -9.05
C THR A 366 -34.75 -10.38 -7.76
N PHE A 367 -35.38 -10.16 -6.61
CA PHE A 367 -34.82 -10.32 -5.27
C PHE A 367 -35.74 -11.23 -4.43
N ASP A 368 -35.32 -12.48 -4.25
CA ASP A 368 -36.19 -13.55 -3.76
C ASP A 368 -36.32 -13.54 -2.22
N THR A 369 -35.27 -13.12 -1.50
CA THR A 369 -35.28 -13.10 -0.03
C THR A 369 -35.78 -11.75 0.50
N ALA A 370 -36.70 -11.77 1.48
CA ALA A 370 -37.27 -10.56 2.05
C ALA A 370 -36.22 -9.64 2.71
N GLU A 371 -35.22 -10.24 3.35
CA GLU A 371 -34.14 -9.58 4.08
C GLU A 371 -33.10 -8.88 3.18
N ASN A 372 -33.03 -9.25 1.90
CA ASN A 372 -32.04 -8.70 0.95
C ASN A 372 -32.69 -7.84 -0.14
N ARG A 373 -33.87 -7.27 0.14
CA ARG A 373 -34.57 -6.42 -0.82
C ARG A 373 -34.02 -5.00 -0.78
N PRO A 374 -33.65 -4.42 -1.93
CA PRO A 374 -33.20 -3.03 -1.94
C PRO A 374 -34.36 -2.08 -1.71
N GLU A 375 -34.06 -0.96 -1.06
CA GLU A 375 -34.98 0.18 -0.98
C GLU A 375 -35.29 0.74 -2.38
N SER A 376 -36.50 1.27 -2.55
CA SER A 376 -36.84 1.96 -3.79
C SER A 376 -36.01 3.24 -3.91
N GLY A 377 -35.40 3.47 -5.07
CA GLY A 377 -34.50 4.58 -5.32
C GLY A 377 -33.01 4.25 -5.17
N ILE A 378 -32.64 3.01 -4.80
CA ILE A 378 -31.24 2.59 -4.69
C ILE A 378 -30.51 2.83 -6.03
N PRO A 379 -29.33 3.46 -6.03
CA PRO A 379 -28.60 3.74 -7.25
C PRO A 379 -28.00 2.47 -7.86
N VAL A 380 -27.90 2.42 -9.18
CA VAL A 380 -27.20 1.37 -9.93
C VAL A 380 -26.08 1.99 -10.74
N PHE A 381 -24.93 1.35 -10.77
CA PHE A 381 -23.72 1.86 -11.43
C PHE A 381 -23.19 0.85 -12.45
N LEU A 382 -22.82 1.30 -13.64
CA LEU A 382 -22.04 0.52 -14.60
C LEU A 382 -20.58 0.47 -14.12
N ILE A 383 -20.08 -0.73 -13.82
CA ILE A 383 -18.75 -0.92 -13.21
C ILE A 383 -17.75 -1.64 -14.12
N ASP A 384 -18.20 -2.32 -15.16
CA ASP A 384 -17.37 -2.90 -16.21
C ASP A 384 -18.17 -3.03 -17.51
N ARG A 385 -17.46 -2.94 -18.66
CA ARG A 385 -18.04 -2.99 -20.00
C ARG A 385 -17.12 -3.73 -20.96
N ARG A 386 -17.69 -4.65 -21.74
CA ARG A 386 -16.99 -5.31 -22.85
C ARG A 386 -17.34 -4.61 -24.16
N ASP A 387 -16.78 -3.42 -24.34
CA ASP A 387 -17.04 -2.59 -25.52
C ASP A 387 -16.62 -3.33 -26.80
N PRO A 388 -17.49 -3.48 -27.82
CA PRO A 388 -17.18 -4.20 -29.05
C PRO A 388 -15.97 -3.63 -29.81
N ALA A 389 -15.79 -2.31 -29.83
CA ALA A 389 -14.64 -1.67 -30.47
C ALA A 389 -13.34 -1.97 -29.73
N LEU A 390 -13.38 -2.03 -28.39
CA LEU A 390 -12.24 -2.49 -27.60
C LEU A 390 -11.94 -3.98 -27.86
N MET A 391 -12.97 -4.83 -27.87
CA MET A 391 -12.78 -6.26 -28.14
C MET A 391 -12.20 -6.50 -29.54
N ALA A 392 -12.62 -5.73 -30.55
CA ALA A 392 -12.03 -5.77 -31.90
C ALA A 392 -10.53 -5.41 -31.90
N LYS A 393 -10.09 -4.50 -31.03
CA LYS A 393 -8.66 -4.17 -30.85
C LYS A 393 -7.89 -5.26 -30.11
N ILE A 394 -8.54 -6.00 -29.20
CA ILE A 394 -7.94 -7.10 -28.45
C ILE A 394 -7.82 -8.37 -29.30
N GLY A 395 -8.76 -8.64 -30.21
CA GLY A 395 -8.79 -9.87 -31.01
C GLY A 395 -7.46 -10.24 -31.69
N PRO A 396 -6.75 -9.31 -32.37
CA PRO A 396 -5.44 -9.61 -32.95
C PRO A 396 -4.36 -9.97 -31.92
N LEU A 397 -4.43 -9.39 -30.71
CA LEU A 397 -3.51 -9.71 -29.62
C LEU A 397 -3.81 -11.10 -29.04
N GLU A 398 -5.09 -11.44 -28.87
CA GLU A 398 -5.53 -12.75 -28.41
C GLU A 398 -5.11 -13.84 -29.42
N ALA A 399 -5.29 -13.59 -30.71
CA ALA A 399 -4.82 -14.48 -31.77
C ALA A 399 -3.28 -14.61 -31.80
N ALA A 400 -2.54 -13.55 -31.46
CA ALA A 400 -1.08 -13.62 -31.34
C ALA A 400 -0.65 -14.45 -30.13
N VAL A 401 -1.31 -14.28 -28.98
CA VAL A 401 -1.06 -15.08 -27.76
C VAL A 401 -1.36 -16.55 -28.00
N ALA A 402 -2.47 -16.87 -28.69
CA ALA A 402 -2.86 -18.25 -28.98
C ALA A 402 -1.87 -19.02 -29.87
N LYS A 403 -1.01 -18.30 -30.63
CA LYS A 403 0.05 -18.91 -31.46
C LYS A 403 1.33 -19.21 -30.68
N ILE A 404 1.47 -18.68 -29.47
CA ILE A 404 2.64 -18.90 -28.63
C ILE A 404 2.45 -20.24 -27.91
N ALA A 405 3.38 -21.16 -28.14
CA ALA A 405 3.33 -22.47 -27.49
C ALA A 405 3.37 -22.29 -25.96
N PRO A 406 2.54 -23.04 -25.20
CA PRO A 406 2.62 -23.00 -23.76
C PRO A 406 3.99 -23.49 -23.32
N ARG A 407 4.62 -22.74 -22.42
CA ARG A 407 5.87 -23.17 -21.78
C ARG A 407 5.53 -24.12 -20.64
N GLU A 408 6.10 -25.32 -20.66
CA GLU A 408 5.99 -26.24 -19.54
C GLU A 408 6.75 -25.69 -18.33
N ALA A 409 6.08 -25.72 -17.17
CA ALA A 409 6.69 -25.26 -15.93
C ALA A 409 7.81 -26.23 -15.53
N LYS A 410 9.05 -25.75 -15.56
CA LYS A 410 10.17 -26.53 -15.01
C LYS A 410 10.07 -26.62 -13.50
N ALA A 411 10.33 -27.80 -12.96
CA ALA A 411 10.53 -27.96 -11.53
C ALA A 411 11.72 -27.09 -11.10
N SER A 412 11.61 -26.46 -9.92
CA SER A 412 12.62 -25.60 -9.35
C SER A 412 13.09 -26.21 -8.05
N GLU A 413 14.38 -26.50 -7.96
CA GLU A 413 15.06 -27.05 -6.78
C GLU A 413 15.65 -25.95 -5.89
N PHE A 414 15.29 -24.68 -6.14
CA PHE A 414 15.80 -23.55 -5.38
C PHE A 414 15.57 -23.72 -3.87
N VAL A 415 16.65 -23.52 -3.10
CA VAL A 415 16.67 -23.43 -1.64
C VAL A 415 17.35 -22.12 -1.26
N ALA A 416 16.69 -21.31 -0.44
CA ALA A 416 17.23 -20.04 0.00
C ALA A 416 18.40 -20.25 0.97
N THR A 417 19.48 -19.52 0.76
CA THR A 417 20.57 -19.44 1.74
C THR A 417 20.20 -18.42 2.81
N LEU A 418 19.94 -18.90 4.01
CA LEU A 418 19.64 -18.06 5.17
C LEU A 418 20.92 -17.45 5.75
N PRO A 419 20.84 -16.24 6.36
CA PRO A 419 21.99 -15.65 7.04
C PRO A 419 22.39 -16.48 8.26
N ARG A 420 23.66 -16.36 8.66
CA ARG A 420 24.17 -17.01 9.86
C ARG A 420 23.53 -16.37 11.11
N PRO A 421 22.90 -17.15 11.99
CA PRO A 421 22.29 -16.59 13.19
C PRO A 421 23.34 -16.14 14.21
N ILE A 422 23.00 -15.14 15.01
CA ILE A 422 23.78 -14.81 16.21
C ILE A 422 23.53 -15.85 17.30
N LYS A 423 24.52 -16.04 18.18
CA LYS A 423 24.31 -16.86 19.37
C LYS A 423 23.32 -16.14 20.30
N PRO A 424 22.36 -16.85 20.91
CA PRO A 424 21.53 -16.27 21.95
C PRO A 424 22.39 -15.64 23.03
N ALA A 425 22.15 -14.36 23.33
CA ALA A 425 22.83 -13.68 24.41
C ALA A 425 22.20 -14.12 25.74
N ASN A 426 23.01 -14.58 26.70
CA ASN A 426 22.55 -14.88 28.05
C ASN A 426 22.46 -13.59 28.88
N ILE A 427 21.60 -12.67 28.45
CA ILE A 427 21.36 -11.38 29.10
C ILE A 427 19.87 -11.27 29.44
N GLU A 428 19.58 -10.57 30.54
CA GLU A 428 18.20 -10.29 30.91
C GLU A 428 17.54 -9.39 29.84
N PRO A 429 16.35 -9.77 29.31
CA PRO A 429 15.67 -8.94 28.32
C PRO A 429 15.27 -7.59 28.88
N LEU A 430 15.51 -6.54 28.08
CA LEU A 430 15.14 -5.17 28.41
C LEU A 430 13.63 -4.94 28.23
N SER A 431 12.93 -4.53 29.29
CA SER A 431 11.60 -3.94 29.18
C SER A 431 11.71 -2.43 28.96
N LEU A 432 11.18 -1.94 27.84
CA LEU A 432 11.33 -0.55 27.39
C LEU A 432 9.98 0.14 27.26
N SER A 433 9.63 1.04 28.19
CA SER A 433 8.47 1.92 28.01
C SER A 433 8.78 3.01 26.98
N VAL A 434 7.94 3.17 25.96
CA VAL A 434 8.11 4.14 24.86
C VAL A 434 7.06 5.23 24.96
N TRP A 435 7.48 6.46 25.21
CA TRP A 435 6.59 7.56 25.56
C TRP A 435 6.48 8.61 24.45
N ARG A 436 5.29 9.21 24.34
CA ARG A 436 5.12 10.52 23.67
C ARG A 436 5.62 11.66 24.57
N HIS A 437 5.31 11.56 25.87
CA HIS A 437 5.59 12.58 26.88
C HIS A 437 6.13 11.90 28.15
N PRO A 438 7.45 11.65 28.24
CA PRO A 438 8.03 10.98 29.40
C PRO A 438 8.08 11.93 30.62
N ASP A 439 7.70 11.44 31.80
CA ASP A 439 8.11 12.07 33.06
C ASP A 439 9.49 11.53 33.44
N VAL A 440 10.53 12.23 32.98
CA VAL A 440 11.94 11.80 33.06
C VAL A 440 12.39 11.50 34.50
N ARG A 441 11.73 12.10 35.51
CA ARG A 441 12.01 11.89 36.94
C ARG A 441 11.54 10.51 37.43
N LYS A 442 10.54 9.93 36.77
CA LYS A 442 9.96 8.62 37.13
C LYS A 442 10.67 7.46 36.44
N GLU A 443 11.30 7.70 35.29
CA GLU A 443 12.00 6.67 34.52
C GLU A 443 13.41 6.43 35.08
N LYS A 444 13.61 5.37 35.87
CA LYS A 444 14.92 5.08 36.50
C LYS A 444 15.92 4.34 35.59
N GLY A 445 15.46 3.74 34.49
CA GLY A 445 16.28 2.96 33.54
C GLY A 445 16.27 3.54 32.13
N PRO A 446 16.71 2.75 31.12
CA PRO A 446 16.48 3.05 29.72
C PRO A 446 14.99 3.13 29.40
N PHE A 447 14.59 4.13 28.62
CA PHE A 447 13.21 4.30 28.14
C PHE A 447 13.24 4.84 26.71
N GLY A 448 12.14 4.63 25.98
CA GLY A 448 11.95 5.12 24.63
C GLY A 448 11.22 6.46 24.60
N VAL A 449 11.55 7.30 23.63
CA VAL A 449 10.84 8.55 23.35
C VAL A 449 10.61 8.68 21.85
N TRP A 450 9.38 8.98 21.45
CA TRP A 450 9.07 9.40 20.09
C TRP A 450 9.66 10.78 19.81
N VAL A 451 10.54 10.86 18.81
CA VAL A 451 11.07 12.12 18.31
C VAL A 451 9.96 12.83 17.53
N SER A 452 9.72 14.09 17.87
CA SER A 452 8.68 14.93 17.27
C SER A 452 9.18 16.36 17.18
N THR A 453 8.96 17.00 16.03
CA THR A 453 9.36 18.39 15.76
C THR A 453 8.48 19.36 16.54
N ASN A 454 7.18 19.10 16.63
CA ASN A 454 6.22 19.91 17.41
C ASN A 454 6.55 19.98 18.92
N ARG A 455 7.40 19.09 19.43
CA ARG A 455 7.78 19.02 20.85
C ARG A 455 9.28 18.87 21.05
N ALA A 456 10.10 19.40 20.15
CA ALA A 456 11.56 19.36 20.24
C ALA A 456 12.08 19.85 21.61
N HIS A 457 11.46 20.88 22.19
CA HIS A 457 11.81 21.44 23.50
C HIS A 457 11.58 20.49 24.69
N ASN A 458 10.74 19.46 24.53
CA ASN A 458 10.43 18.49 25.59
C ASN A 458 11.31 17.24 25.54
N LEU A 459 12.23 17.15 24.58
CA LEU A 459 13.09 15.97 24.47
C LEU A 459 14.08 15.90 25.65
N PRO A 460 14.28 14.71 26.26
CA PRO A 460 15.15 14.53 27.41
C PRO A 460 16.64 14.53 27.03
N LEU A 461 17.13 15.62 26.42
CA LEU A 461 18.49 15.73 25.91
C LEU A 461 19.56 15.56 27.00
N GLY A 462 19.27 15.92 28.25
CA GLY A 462 20.16 15.68 29.40
C GLY A 462 20.40 14.20 29.71
N ARG A 463 19.59 13.30 29.15
CA ARG A 463 19.71 11.84 29.31
C ARG A 463 19.91 11.11 27.98
N ALA A 464 20.37 11.82 26.95
CA ALA A 464 20.34 11.33 25.58
C ALA A 464 21.03 9.98 25.36
N ALA A 465 22.12 9.69 26.07
CA ALA A 465 22.84 8.42 26.00
C ALA A 465 22.05 7.20 26.51
N THR A 466 21.06 7.42 27.39
CA THR A 466 20.25 6.34 27.99
C THR A 466 18.88 6.17 27.34
N VAL A 467 18.46 7.14 26.53
CA VAL A 467 17.17 7.16 25.84
C VAL A 467 17.28 6.39 24.53
N TRP A 468 16.23 5.62 24.21
CA TRP A 468 16.01 5.06 22.89
C TRP A 468 15.17 6.03 22.08
N TRP A 469 15.72 6.55 20.99
CA TRP A 469 15.11 7.61 20.19
C TRP A 469 14.29 6.99 19.05
N TRP A 470 12.97 7.02 19.16
CA TRP A 470 12.07 6.44 18.17
C TRP A 470 11.71 7.49 17.13
N LEU A 471 12.22 7.34 15.92
CA LEU A 471 11.84 8.21 14.81
C LEU A 471 10.42 7.89 14.35
N PRO A 472 9.66 8.88 13.87
CA PRO A 472 8.35 8.62 13.35
C PRO A 472 8.42 7.66 12.15
N PRO A 473 7.39 6.81 11.99
CA PRO A 473 7.29 5.80 10.92
C PRO A 473 7.23 6.37 9.51
N VAL A 474 6.93 7.66 9.38
CA VAL A 474 6.88 8.43 8.14
C VAL A 474 7.43 9.82 8.48
N ILE A 475 8.34 10.31 7.65
CA ILE A 475 8.81 11.71 7.66
C ILE A 475 8.55 12.24 6.27
N TRP A 476 7.82 13.35 6.18
CA TRP A 476 7.49 13.97 4.91
C TRP A 476 8.58 14.95 4.46
N PRO A 477 8.72 15.23 3.15
CA PRO A 477 9.75 16.13 2.65
C PRO A 477 9.65 17.53 3.29
N ASP A 478 8.42 18.05 3.47
CA ASP A 478 8.14 19.37 4.04
C ASP A 478 8.51 19.54 5.52
N GLU A 479 8.84 18.46 6.24
CA GLU A 479 9.28 18.48 7.65
C GLU A 479 10.67 17.84 7.86
N GLU A 480 11.30 17.33 6.80
CA GLU A 480 12.53 16.52 6.91
C GLU A 480 13.69 17.31 7.53
N SER A 481 13.87 18.57 7.12
CA SER A 481 14.98 19.43 7.59
C SER A 481 14.94 19.67 9.10
N GLU A 482 13.74 19.77 9.68
CA GLU A 482 13.53 19.87 11.12
C GLU A 482 13.97 18.58 11.83
N PHE A 483 13.61 17.41 11.29
CA PHE A 483 14.05 16.13 11.83
C PHE A 483 15.57 15.93 11.72
N VAL A 484 16.19 16.28 10.59
CA VAL A 484 17.65 16.21 10.42
C VAL A 484 18.36 17.04 11.49
N SER A 485 17.90 18.28 11.70
CA SER A 485 18.45 19.18 12.71
C SER A 485 18.28 18.61 14.13
N LEU A 486 17.11 18.05 14.43
CA LEU A 486 16.78 17.47 15.72
C LEU A 486 17.60 16.20 16.00
N ILE A 487 17.77 15.34 15.00
CA ILE A 487 18.62 14.14 15.08
C ILE A 487 20.07 14.54 15.35
N ALA A 488 20.60 15.52 14.62
CA ALA A 488 21.96 16.02 14.83
C ALA A 488 22.14 16.56 16.26
N ALA A 489 21.16 17.30 16.79
CA ALA A 489 21.19 17.79 18.17
C ALA A 489 21.17 16.64 19.21
N ILE A 490 20.36 15.61 19.00
CA ILE A 490 20.31 14.42 19.86
C ILE A 490 21.66 13.69 19.85
N VAL A 491 22.23 13.46 18.67
CA VAL A 491 23.54 12.79 18.52
C VAL A 491 24.64 13.61 19.20
N ALA A 492 24.66 14.94 19.01
CA ALA A 492 25.63 15.83 19.64
C ALA A 492 25.56 15.83 21.18
N ARG A 493 24.39 15.50 21.76
CA ARG A 493 24.21 15.30 23.22
C ARG A 493 24.50 13.88 23.68
N GLY A 494 25.07 13.04 22.82
CA GLY A 494 25.45 11.67 23.13
C GLY A 494 24.33 10.66 22.94
N GLY A 495 23.29 10.98 22.16
CA GLY A 495 22.27 10.01 21.77
C GLY A 495 22.88 8.86 20.96
N LYS A 496 22.67 7.61 21.43
CA LYS A 496 23.28 6.42 20.83
C LYS A 496 22.32 5.48 20.15
N ARG A 497 21.11 5.28 20.68
CA ARG A 497 20.20 4.23 20.20
C ARG A 497 19.01 4.84 19.49
N PHE A 498 18.85 4.51 18.21
CA PHE A 498 17.76 5.03 17.39
C PHE A 498 16.93 3.91 16.81
N VAL A 499 15.62 3.97 17.03
CA VAL A 499 14.65 3.05 16.44
C VAL A 499 14.03 3.74 15.25
N LEU A 500 14.32 3.24 14.05
CA LEU A 500 13.96 3.86 12.78
C LEU A 500 12.59 3.39 12.29
N GLY A 501 11.76 4.30 11.82
CA GLY A 501 10.49 4.05 11.18
C GLY A 501 10.59 3.37 9.81
N ALA A 502 11.73 3.51 9.14
CA ALA A 502 12.06 2.84 7.88
C ALA A 502 13.58 2.67 7.70
N PRO A 503 14.06 1.65 6.97
CA PRO A 503 15.51 1.38 6.87
C PRO A 503 16.33 2.52 6.24
N TRP A 504 15.75 3.27 5.30
CA TRP A 504 16.42 4.41 4.65
C TRP A 504 16.53 5.66 5.52
N GLN A 505 15.87 5.71 6.69
CA GLN A 505 16.03 6.83 7.62
C GLN A 505 17.44 6.93 8.21
N THR A 506 18.31 5.92 8.02
CA THR A 506 19.74 6.03 8.34
C THR A 506 20.40 7.20 7.61
N ALA A 507 19.87 7.61 6.44
CA ALA A 507 20.42 8.71 5.67
C ALA A 507 20.17 10.10 6.30
N LEU A 508 19.22 10.20 7.25
CA LEU A 508 18.92 11.45 7.96
C LEU A 508 20.01 11.86 8.97
N PHE A 509 20.96 10.98 9.21
CA PHE A 509 22.04 11.19 10.16
C PHE A 509 23.23 11.85 9.46
N PRO A 510 24.08 12.59 10.22
CA PRO A 510 25.33 13.10 9.69
C PRO A 510 26.15 11.98 9.03
N LYS A 511 26.83 12.31 7.92
CA LYS A 511 27.76 11.37 7.27
C LYS A 511 28.79 10.88 8.28
N ASP A 512 29.11 9.59 8.21
CA ASP A 512 30.10 8.93 9.06
C ASP A 512 29.84 9.02 10.57
N VAL A 513 28.57 9.16 10.98
CA VAL A 513 28.20 9.12 12.41
C VAL A 513 28.70 7.83 13.06
N LYS A 514 29.46 7.97 14.15
CA LYS A 514 30.02 6.85 14.93
C LYS A 514 29.31 6.69 16.26
N GLY A 515 29.30 5.46 16.78
CA GLY A 515 28.73 5.17 18.10
C GLY A 515 27.20 5.30 18.18
N VAL A 516 26.54 5.21 17.03
CA VAL A 516 25.07 5.17 16.90
C VAL A 516 24.64 3.77 16.49
N ASP A 517 23.77 3.18 17.30
CA ASP A 517 23.15 1.88 17.08
C ASP A 517 21.79 2.09 16.40
N PHE A 518 21.72 1.73 15.11
CA PHE A 518 20.46 1.74 14.38
C PHE A 518 19.67 0.46 14.62
N TRP A 519 18.43 0.61 15.09
CA TRP A 519 17.45 -0.45 15.18
C TRP A 519 16.38 -0.25 14.12
N ALA A 520 16.09 -1.27 13.32
CA ALA A 520 14.91 -1.25 12.47
C ALA A 520 13.68 -1.30 13.38
N GLY A 521 12.82 -0.30 13.33
CA GLY A 521 11.62 -0.23 14.17
C GLY A 521 10.48 -1.12 13.67
N PRO A 522 9.41 -1.28 14.46
CA PRO A 522 8.33 -2.21 14.15
C PRO A 522 7.55 -1.83 12.86
N PHE A 523 7.65 -0.58 12.41
CA PHE A 523 7.06 -0.09 11.16
C PHE A 523 7.90 -0.42 9.91
N CYS A 524 9.13 -0.93 10.07
CA CYS A 524 9.91 -1.51 8.97
C CYS A 524 9.33 -2.85 8.49
N ASN A 525 8.36 -3.42 9.24
CA ASN A 525 7.64 -4.65 8.88
C ASN A 525 8.55 -5.87 8.66
N ILE A 526 9.60 -6.02 9.46
CA ILE A 526 10.55 -7.11 9.32
C ILE A 526 9.93 -8.42 9.78
N ALA A 527 9.79 -9.37 8.85
CA ALA A 527 9.02 -10.60 9.07
C ALA A 527 9.76 -11.90 8.74
N ASN A 528 10.99 -11.83 8.21
CA ASN A 528 11.70 -13.01 7.72
C ASN A 528 13.24 -12.88 7.90
N PRO A 529 13.98 -14.01 7.94
CA PRO A 529 15.43 -14.00 8.16
C PRO A 529 16.22 -13.30 7.05
N LEU A 530 15.78 -13.35 5.78
CA LEU A 530 16.51 -12.70 4.69
C LEU A 530 16.46 -11.17 4.81
N ALA A 531 15.32 -10.60 5.20
CA ALA A 531 15.21 -9.18 5.51
C ALA A 531 16.12 -8.76 6.67
N LEU A 532 16.22 -9.60 7.72
CA LEU A 532 17.17 -9.39 8.81
C LEU A 532 18.62 -9.45 8.33
N GLY A 533 18.93 -10.36 7.39
CA GLY A 533 20.23 -10.45 6.73
C GLY A 533 20.59 -9.17 5.98
N GLU A 534 19.65 -8.60 5.22
CA GLU A 534 19.86 -7.31 4.53
C GLU A 534 20.08 -6.15 5.50
N LEU A 535 19.36 -6.12 6.62
CA LEU A 535 19.59 -5.12 7.67
C LEU A 535 20.97 -5.29 8.32
N ALA A 536 21.38 -6.51 8.67
CA ALA A 536 22.70 -6.79 9.23
C ALA A 536 23.81 -6.38 8.26
N ARG A 537 23.68 -6.74 6.98
CA ARG A 537 24.62 -6.36 5.92
C ARG A 537 24.74 -4.85 5.74
N THR A 538 23.67 -4.10 6.04
CA THR A 538 23.64 -2.63 5.94
C THR A 538 23.93 -1.90 7.24
N GLY A 539 24.41 -2.62 8.28
CA GLY A 539 24.96 -2.03 9.50
C GLY A 539 23.93 -1.77 10.60
N PHE A 540 22.73 -2.34 10.52
CA PHE A 540 21.79 -2.29 11.64
C PHE A 540 22.30 -3.12 12.82
N TYR A 541 22.15 -2.59 14.02
CA TYR A 541 22.50 -3.27 15.26
C TYR A 541 21.42 -4.27 15.68
N GLY A 542 20.15 -3.99 15.42
CA GLY A 542 19.03 -4.84 15.83
C GLY A 542 17.75 -4.53 15.06
N ALA A 543 16.70 -5.32 15.29
CA ALA A 543 15.42 -5.13 14.62
C ALA A 543 14.24 -5.46 15.53
N PHE A 544 13.22 -4.59 15.51
CA PHE A 544 11.89 -4.92 15.96
C PHE A 544 11.16 -5.66 14.86
N VAL A 545 10.61 -6.82 15.21
CA VAL A 545 9.86 -7.64 14.27
C VAL A 545 8.48 -7.03 13.99
N SER A 546 7.90 -7.38 12.83
CA SER A 546 6.55 -6.95 12.48
C SER A 546 5.55 -7.43 13.54
N PRO A 547 4.68 -6.55 14.04
CA PRO A 547 3.70 -6.93 15.06
C PRO A 547 2.53 -7.74 14.48
N GLU A 548 2.49 -7.96 13.16
CA GLU A 548 1.53 -8.85 12.51
C GLU A 548 1.98 -10.33 12.46
N LEU A 549 3.19 -10.67 12.90
CA LEU A 549 3.67 -12.06 12.93
C LEU A 549 2.84 -12.95 13.86
N SER A 550 2.70 -14.23 13.49
CA SER A 550 2.03 -15.24 14.31
C SER A 550 2.86 -15.61 15.55
N GLY A 551 2.24 -16.22 16.57
CA GLY A 551 2.99 -16.75 17.72
C GLY A 551 4.05 -17.77 17.31
N GLU A 552 3.73 -18.64 16.35
CA GLU A 552 4.67 -19.62 15.78
C GLU A 552 5.87 -18.93 15.09
N ASP A 553 5.60 -17.96 14.23
CA ASP A 553 6.64 -17.20 13.54
C ASP A 553 7.52 -16.44 14.53
N LEU A 554 6.90 -15.82 15.54
CA LEU A 554 7.62 -15.08 16.58
C LEU A 554 8.59 -16.00 17.34
N ILE A 555 8.17 -17.22 17.71
CA ILE A 555 9.01 -18.17 18.44
C ILE A 555 10.15 -18.72 17.57
N ASN A 556 9.92 -18.91 16.27
CA ASN A 556 10.93 -19.53 15.39
C ASN A 556 11.96 -18.54 14.84
N LEU A 557 11.57 -17.29 14.58
CA LEU A 557 12.42 -16.31 13.89
C LEU A 557 13.77 -16.02 14.59
N PRO A 558 13.88 -15.88 15.92
CA PRO A 558 15.16 -15.61 16.59
C PRO A 558 16.24 -16.68 16.30
N ARG A 559 15.85 -17.94 16.09
CA ARG A 559 16.79 -19.07 15.85
C ARG A 559 17.59 -18.91 14.55
N VAL A 560 17.07 -18.13 13.62
CA VAL A 560 17.65 -17.87 12.29
C VAL A 560 18.02 -16.40 12.10
N SER A 561 17.97 -15.60 13.16
CA SER A 561 18.21 -14.16 13.08
C SER A 561 19.71 -13.84 13.16
N PRO A 562 20.27 -13.08 12.20
CA PRO A 562 21.60 -12.51 12.30
C PRO A 562 21.67 -11.25 13.20
N LEU A 563 20.54 -10.84 13.78
CA LEU A 563 20.42 -9.62 14.59
C LEU A 563 19.73 -9.89 15.94
N PRO A 564 20.09 -9.13 16.99
CA PRO A 564 19.26 -8.91 18.16
C PRO A 564 17.82 -8.52 17.77
N LEU A 565 16.84 -9.19 18.38
CA LEU A 565 15.42 -8.94 18.10
C LEU A 565 14.71 -8.24 19.25
N GLY A 566 13.88 -7.26 18.89
CA GLY A 566 12.90 -6.62 19.75
C GLY A 566 11.47 -6.90 19.29
N ILE A 567 10.51 -6.66 20.16
CA ILE A 567 9.08 -6.80 19.87
C ILE A 567 8.27 -5.70 20.56
N VAL A 568 7.18 -5.26 19.94
CA VAL A 568 6.14 -4.48 20.65
C VAL A 568 5.32 -5.46 21.47
N ALA A 569 5.56 -5.46 22.78
CA ALA A 569 4.96 -6.41 23.70
C ALA A 569 3.57 -5.96 24.18
N LYS A 570 3.38 -4.64 24.37
CA LYS A 570 2.13 -4.07 24.86
C LYS A 570 1.89 -2.65 24.38
N GLY A 571 0.63 -2.24 24.36
CA GLY A 571 0.22 -0.84 24.19
C GLY A 571 -0.71 -0.62 23.00
N ALA A 572 -1.11 0.65 22.81
CA ALA A 572 -1.95 1.04 21.68
C ALA A 572 -1.13 1.01 20.38
N TRP A 573 -1.30 -0.04 19.59
CA TRP A 573 -0.75 -0.11 18.23
C TRP A 573 -1.70 0.61 17.25
N PRO A 574 -1.19 1.48 16.35
CA PRO A 574 -2.06 2.15 15.40
C PRO A 574 -2.61 1.17 14.37
N LEU A 575 -3.91 1.28 14.05
CA LEU A 575 -4.53 0.63 12.90
C LEU A 575 -3.98 1.18 11.58
N GLY A 576 -3.49 2.42 11.59
CA GLY A 576 -2.68 2.96 10.51
C GLY A 576 -2.42 4.43 10.65
N LEU A 577 -1.67 4.96 9.69
CA LEU A 577 -1.23 6.35 9.64
C LEU A 577 -1.78 7.02 8.40
N SER A 578 -2.14 8.30 8.49
CA SER A 578 -2.65 9.06 7.35
C SER A 578 -2.10 10.48 7.35
N ARG A 579 -1.91 11.06 6.16
CA ARG A 579 -1.59 12.49 6.01
C ARG A 579 -2.85 13.39 6.07
N VAL A 580 -4.03 12.80 5.98
CA VAL A 580 -5.32 13.51 5.95
C VAL A 580 -6.35 12.84 6.86
N LEU A 581 -7.28 13.65 7.38
CA LEU A 581 -8.46 13.19 8.11
C LEU A 581 -9.70 13.91 7.54
N SER A 582 -10.87 13.28 7.59
CA SER A 582 -12.12 13.97 7.24
C SER A 582 -12.30 15.21 8.13
N GLY A 583 -12.74 16.32 7.54
CA GLY A 583 -13.04 17.54 8.30
C GLY A 583 -14.19 17.39 9.30
N GLU A 584 -14.99 16.33 9.17
CA GLU A 584 -16.09 16.01 10.09
C GLU A 584 -15.61 15.21 11.31
N VAL A 585 -14.43 14.57 11.24
CA VAL A 585 -13.88 13.80 12.38
C VAL A 585 -13.06 14.72 13.27
N LYS A 586 -13.50 14.85 14.52
CA LYS A 586 -12.72 15.50 15.57
C LYS A 586 -11.72 14.51 16.16
N THR A 587 -10.46 14.92 16.25
CA THR A 587 -9.40 14.13 16.90
C THR A 587 -9.71 13.91 18.38
N CYS A 588 -9.17 12.84 18.96
CA CYS A 588 -9.31 12.47 20.37
C CYS A 588 -10.75 12.15 20.82
N LEU A 589 -11.69 12.02 19.88
CA LEU A 589 -13.06 11.58 20.11
C LEU A 589 -13.33 10.24 19.41
N PRO A 590 -14.29 9.44 19.92
CA PRO A 590 -14.57 8.13 19.35
C PRO A 590 -15.20 8.21 17.96
N VAL A 591 -14.80 7.30 17.09
CA VAL A 591 -15.40 6.97 15.79
C VAL A 591 -15.72 5.48 15.82
N VAL A 592 -17.01 5.15 15.86
CA VAL A 592 -17.51 3.79 16.13
C VAL A 592 -17.79 3.06 14.82
N SER A 593 -17.26 1.85 14.69
CA SER A 593 -17.48 1.01 13.51
C SER A 593 -18.87 0.35 13.51
N PRO A 594 -19.32 -0.25 12.38
CA PRO A 594 -20.56 -1.03 12.34
C PRO A 594 -20.58 -2.27 13.24
N LYS A 595 -19.44 -2.63 13.84
CA LYS A 595 -19.30 -3.76 14.77
C LYS A 595 -19.07 -3.30 16.21
N ASP A 596 -19.42 -2.05 16.53
CA ASP A 596 -19.27 -1.43 17.85
C ASP A 596 -17.82 -1.39 18.37
N GLU A 597 -16.85 -1.45 17.46
CA GLU A 597 -15.44 -1.20 17.75
C GLU A 597 -15.18 0.32 17.69
N ALA A 598 -14.70 0.91 18.78
CA ALA A 598 -14.39 2.33 18.85
C ALA A 598 -12.94 2.61 18.44
N LEU A 599 -12.79 3.58 17.55
CA LEU A 599 -11.52 4.08 17.04
C LEU A 599 -11.34 5.55 17.44
N TRP A 600 -10.11 6.05 17.42
CA TRP A 600 -9.86 7.47 17.59
C TRP A 600 -8.63 7.90 16.82
N ALA A 601 -8.66 9.13 16.31
CA ALA A 601 -7.56 9.73 15.57
C ALA A 601 -6.87 10.81 16.42
N VAL A 602 -5.55 10.90 16.33
CA VAL A 602 -4.75 11.98 16.93
C VAL A 602 -3.66 12.40 15.95
N LYS A 603 -3.23 13.66 16.01
CA LYS A 603 -2.20 14.19 15.12
C LYS A 603 -0.89 14.36 15.88
N TYR A 604 0.19 13.81 15.33
CA TYR A 604 1.57 14.08 15.73
C TYR A 604 2.31 14.59 14.50
N ASP A 605 2.97 15.74 14.63
CA ASP A 605 3.64 16.42 13.52
C ASP A 605 2.69 16.56 12.31
N ARG A 606 3.10 16.12 11.12
CA ARG A 606 2.25 16.14 9.91
C ARG A 606 1.37 14.91 9.72
N THR A 607 1.35 13.96 10.67
CA THR A 607 0.72 12.64 10.49
C THR A 607 -0.41 12.39 11.50
N TYR A 608 -1.55 11.92 11.01
CA TYR A 608 -2.64 11.39 11.82
C TYR A 608 -2.40 9.91 12.12
N TRP A 609 -2.60 9.54 13.38
CA TRP A 609 -2.52 8.19 13.90
C TRP A 609 -3.92 7.75 14.26
N LEU A 610 -4.34 6.60 13.73
CA LEU A 610 -5.62 6.01 14.05
C LEU A 610 -5.42 4.80 14.96
N TYR A 611 -6.01 4.84 16.14
CA TYR A 611 -5.93 3.75 17.13
C TYR A 611 -7.29 3.11 17.34
N ALA A 612 -7.26 1.86 17.78
CA ALA A 612 -8.41 1.25 18.43
C ALA A 612 -8.44 1.64 19.91
N ASN A 613 -9.59 1.46 20.57
CA ASN A 613 -9.74 1.65 22.01
C ASN A 613 -9.27 0.45 22.84
N TRP A 614 -8.46 -0.45 22.28
CA TRP A 614 -7.88 -1.61 22.94
C TRP A 614 -6.39 -1.70 22.61
N GLU A 615 -5.65 -2.46 23.40
CA GLU A 615 -4.20 -2.60 23.25
C GLU A 615 -3.80 -3.98 22.74
N VAL A 616 -2.62 -4.05 22.13
CA VAL A 616 -1.89 -5.31 22.01
C VAL A 616 -1.36 -5.66 23.40
N ASP A 617 -1.44 -6.94 23.77
CA ASP A 617 -0.80 -7.46 24.99
C ASP A 617 -0.31 -8.89 24.75
N LEU A 618 1.01 -9.04 24.66
CA LEU A 618 1.71 -10.31 24.49
C LEU A 618 2.39 -10.78 25.80
N TYR A 619 2.11 -10.16 26.95
CA TYR A 619 2.80 -10.51 28.20
C TYR A 619 2.51 -11.94 28.66
N LYS A 620 1.34 -12.49 28.33
CA LYS A 620 1.03 -13.92 28.56
C LYS A 620 2.04 -14.86 27.89
N HIS A 621 2.74 -14.39 26.85
CA HIS A 621 3.74 -15.15 26.10
C HIS A 621 5.17 -14.65 26.32
N ARG A 622 5.40 -13.71 27.24
CA ARG A 622 6.71 -13.09 27.47
C ARG A 622 7.79 -14.11 27.76
N GLU A 623 7.53 -15.09 28.62
CA GLU A 623 8.51 -16.13 28.93
C GLU A 623 8.89 -16.97 27.70
N ALA A 624 7.91 -17.34 26.87
CA ALA A 624 8.15 -18.11 25.65
C ALA A 624 8.99 -17.29 24.66
N LEU A 625 8.69 -16.00 24.51
CA LEU A 625 9.45 -15.07 23.67
C LEU A 625 10.88 -14.85 24.22
N THR A 626 11.05 -14.71 25.53
CA THR A 626 12.37 -14.63 26.17
C THR A 626 13.18 -15.90 25.90
N ARG A 627 12.59 -17.08 26.09
CA ARG A 627 13.24 -18.37 25.79
C ARG A 627 13.57 -18.52 24.30
N ALA A 628 12.75 -17.96 23.41
CA ALA A 628 13.01 -17.95 21.98
C ALA A 628 14.21 -17.05 21.62
N GLY A 629 14.48 -15.99 22.38
CA GLY A 629 15.67 -15.14 22.22
C GLY A 629 15.39 -13.66 21.97
N TYR A 630 14.18 -13.16 22.24
CA TYR A 630 13.91 -11.72 22.18
C TYR A 630 14.62 -10.97 23.33
N LEU A 631 15.27 -9.86 23.00
CA LEU A 631 16.09 -9.09 23.92
C LEU A 631 15.47 -7.76 24.34
N VAL A 632 14.49 -7.24 23.58
CA VAL A 632 13.84 -5.96 23.87
C VAL A 632 12.33 -6.10 23.76
N PHE A 633 11.62 -5.81 24.85
CA PHE A 633 10.17 -5.81 24.93
C PHE A 633 9.69 -4.37 25.09
N ALA A 634 9.13 -3.80 24.03
CA ALA A 634 8.66 -2.42 24.02
C ALA A 634 7.19 -2.32 24.43
N ASP A 635 6.91 -1.45 25.40
CA ASP A 635 5.57 -1.06 25.83
C ASP A 635 5.26 0.33 25.28
N LEU A 636 4.34 0.44 24.33
CA LEU A 636 3.94 1.73 23.77
C LEU A 636 2.99 2.44 24.74
N ARG A 637 3.47 3.54 25.32
CA ARG A 637 2.73 4.39 26.27
C ARG A 637 2.07 5.55 25.54
N GLU A 638 1.00 5.21 24.83
CA GLU A 638 0.18 6.18 24.11
C GLU A 638 -0.85 6.82 25.07
N PRO A 639 -0.94 8.17 25.16
CA PRO A 639 -1.94 8.83 25.99
C PRO A 639 -3.37 8.51 25.52
N LEU A 640 -4.18 7.93 26.41
CA LEU A 640 -5.60 7.68 26.14
C LEU A 640 -6.40 8.97 26.34
N PRO A 641 -7.14 9.46 25.34
CA PRO A 641 -8.01 10.62 25.52
C PRO A 641 -9.13 10.33 26.53
N LYS A 642 -9.58 11.36 27.25
CA LYS A 642 -10.59 11.24 28.32
C LYS A 642 -11.90 10.59 27.85
N ASP A 643 -12.32 10.87 26.63
CA ASP A 643 -13.58 10.39 26.06
C ASP A 643 -13.47 9.00 25.39
N ILE A 644 -12.29 8.38 25.44
CA ILE A 644 -12.08 7.04 24.89
C ILE A 644 -12.08 6.02 26.03
N ILE A 645 -13.12 5.19 26.06
CA ILE A 645 -13.23 4.09 27.01
C ILE A 645 -12.38 2.93 26.49
N ARG A 646 -11.37 2.54 27.26
CA ARG A 646 -10.54 1.38 26.96
C ARG A 646 -11.37 0.09 27.06
N ARG A 647 -11.20 -0.81 26.10
CA ARG A 647 -11.77 -2.15 26.12
C ARG A 647 -10.67 -3.21 26.15
N ASP A 648 -10.96 -4.30 26.82
CA ASP A 648 -10.17 -5.51 26.69
C ASP A 648 -10.56 -6.23 25.40
N ARG A 649 -9.54 -6.65 24.65
CA ARG A 649 -9.75 -7.47 23.47
C ARG A 649 -9.88 -8.92 23.91
N THR A 650 -10.98 -9.56 23.53
CA THR A 650 -11.25 -10.97 23.89
C THR A 650 -10.55 -11.98 22.97
N SER A 651 -9.94 -11.55 21.86
CA SER A 651 -9.26 -12.43 20.89
C SER A 651 -7.75 -12.22 20.86
N HIS A 652 -6.99 -13.32 20.84
CA HIS A 652 -5.54 -13.36 20.69
C HIS A 652 -5.11 -13.31 19.21
N PHE A 653 -5.76 -12.46 18.41
CA PHE A 653 -5.74 -12.51 16.95
C PHE A 653 -4.32 -12.62 16.34
N ASN A 654 -3.36 -11.79 16.76
CA ASN A 654 -1.99 -11.87 16.22
C ASN A 654 -1.25 -13.14 16.64
N TRP A 655 -1.51 -13.67 17.83
CA TRP A 655 -0.83 -14.88 18.32
C TRP A 655 -1.38 -16.15 17.65
N GLU A 656 -2.72 -16.27 17.58
CA GLU A 656 -3.40 -17.50 17.18
C GLU A 656 -3.77 -17.56 15.69
N VAL A 657 -4.10 -16.43 15.06
CA VAL A 657 -4.65 -16.42 13.68
C VAL A 657 -3.55 -16.17 12.64
N GLY A 658 -2.43 -15.60 13.06
CA GLY A 658 -1.22 -15.41 12.26
C GLY A 658 -1.31 -14.41 11.11
N LEU A 659 -0.16 -14.19 10.45
CA LEU A 659 0.01 -13.30 9.30
C LEU A 659 -0.63 -13.92 8.04
N LEU A 660 -1.97 -13.91 7.99
CA LEU A 660 -2.79 -14.48 6.92
C LEU A 660 -2.81 -13.62 5.66
#